data_AF-A8BEU2-F1
#
_entry.id   AF-A8BEU2-F1
#
_cell.length_a   1.000
_cell.length_b   1.000
_cell.length_c   1.000
_cell.angle_alpha   90.00
_cell.angle_beta   90.00
_cell.angle_gamma   90.00
#
_symmetry.space_group_name_H-M   'P 1'
#
loop_
_entity.id
_entity.type
_entity.pdbx_description
1 polymer ?
#
loop_
_entity_poly.entity_id
_entity_poly.type
_entity_poly.pdbx_seq_one_letter_code
_entity_poly.pdbx_strand_id
1 'polypeptide(L)'
;MFGSFVLAGVLVQIALAEKVTERARQAECADKTNDCEICDVLIDGKLYCSRCNTGFVPINGKCADKEGAKANCKGADGGDTADRTCAQCAEQTFMYKGSCYQTSQAPGSSMCKTAADGKCTEALESKAYFVPPGADKTHDSVVSCGDATGVTLADKTYKGVDGCTACDAPAPADASGAKVATCTACQADKYLKTATDPATSCVTEKECTDAPGFFVDTTDGKKCSKCAETCKTCKTEAAKCTSCNGDKPYLKKDGESTTGTCVDAKGCPETHYVDEGAKECNTCVSAGTTDCTTCEKGPTGVVCKTCTSGTKTKFGLGKKSCVENCPSNSNDEKTAGTCECVDGYVLNGAGTGCTKKPDPQCNTPGCKTCSEPKTSKEVCTECEGPKALTPTGQCIDNCGDLGGYYAGTNEGGKKACKKCEVENCLLCNLQGQCDTCKDGYYKSGAACAKCDTSCKTCANGNSNGCTSCEPKKALSYEGEGNTGTCKSECKPGTNNCEKCELTVDGTAYCSKCKDANQFPQNGVCSAAAGKAITCTTQGGGVCNKCANGLLRMNGGCYETTKLPGKNVCEEVTQDGDTCKTEAPGYHLNNNDLVTCSPGCKTCTSNTVCTTCMYGYVKTDNKCTKCATGCATCAGSASNCDICSTGYYKSGTTCVSCTANTADSTITGVANCASCAPPLNDKGSVLCYLVQSGENTNKGGLSTGAIAGIAVAVIIVVGGLVGFLCWWFMCRGKA
;
A
#
# COMPACT_ATOMS: atom_id res chain seq x y z
N MET A 1 1.28 5.77 -8.60
CA MET A 1 2.33 4.83 -8.17
C MET A 1 2.89 5.28 -6.82
N PHE A 2 2.31 4.80 -5.74
CA PHE A 2 2.99 4.62 -4.46
C PHE A 2 2.30 3.41 -3.84
N GLY A 3 2.92 2.23 -3.95
CA GLY A 3 2.27 1.00 -3.54
C GLY A 3 2.95 -0.25 -4.06
N SER A 4 4.28 -0.32 -3.99
CA SER A 4 5.01 -1.59 -4.13
C SER A 4 6.38 -1.47 -3.48
N PHE A 5 6.35 -1.32 -2.16
CA PHE A 5 7.47 -1.71 -1.28
C PHE A 5 6.97 -2.55 -0.08
N VAL A 6 5.79 -3.16 -0.17
CA VAL A 6 5.18 -3.95 0.94
C VAL A 6 4.98 -5.43 0.57
N LEU A 7 5.70 -5.95 -0.42
CA LEU A 7 5.62 -7.39 -0.78
C LEU A 7 6.93 -8.16 -0.66
N ALA A 8 7.82 -7.72 0.23
CA ALA A 8 8.89 -8.54 0.78
C ALA A 8 8.72 -8.84 2.29
N GLY A 9 7.72 -8.25 2.95
CA GLY A 9 7.45 -8.44 4.38
C GLY A 9 6.40 -9.51 4.71
N VAL A 10 5.73 -10.10 3.70
CA VAL A 10 4.55 -10.97 3.90
C VAL A 10 4.87 -12.47 3.76
N LEU A 11 6.12 -12.85 3.43
CA LEU A 11 6.53 -14.26 3.45
C LEU A 11 7.26 -14.70 4.74
N VAL A 12 7.51 -13.79 5.68
CA VAL A 12 8.08 -14.12 7.01
C VAL A 12 6.99 -14.17 8.10
N GLN A 13 5.78 -13.69 7.82
CA GLN A 13 4.65 -13.73 8.75
C GLN A 13 3.91 -15.08 8.79
N ILE A 14 4.07 -15.94 7.77
CA ILE A 14 3.44 -17.27 7.75
C ILE A 14 4.22 -18.29 8.60
N ALA A 15 5.51 -18.05 8.89
CA ALA A 15 6.31 -18.95 9.74
C ALA A 15 6.03 -18.82 11.25
N LEU A 16 5.19 -17.87 11.69
CA LEU A 16 4.82 -17.70 13.10
C LEU A 16 3.37 -18.07 13.42
N ALA A 17 2.50 -18.23 12.41
CA ALA A 17 1.19 -18.85 12.60
C ALA A 17 1.29 -20.38 12.85
N GLU A 18 2.41 -21.00 12.49
CA GLU A 18 2.62 -22.43 12.72
C GLU A 18 2.93 -22.75 14.20
N LYS A 19 3.56 -21.84 14.99
CA LYS A 19 3.92 -22.17 16.39
C LYS A 19 2.77 -22.16 17.39
N VAL A 20 1.71 -21.39 17.15
CA VAL A 20 0.52 -21.37 18.05
C VAL A 20 -0.45 -22.50 17.66
N THR A 21 -0.56 -22.80 16.37
CA THR A 21 -1.39 -23.88 15.85
C THR A 21 -0.78 -25.27 16.09
N GLU A 22 0.55 -25.38 16.28
CA GLU A 22 1.20 -26.65 16.68
C GLU A 22 0.78 -27.11 18.08
N ARG A 23 0.48 -26.19 19.02
CA ARG A 23 0.05 -26.57 20.39
C ARG A 23 -1.40 -27.03 20.47
N ALA A 24 -2.28 -26.51 19.61
CA ALA A 24 -3.69 -26.94 19.56
C ALA A 24 -3.86 -28.32 18.90
N ARG A 25 -2.92 -28.73 18.01
CA ARG A 25 -3.01 -30.01 17.29
C ARG A 25 -2.64 -31.25 18.13
N GLN A 26 -2.25 -31.08 19.40
CA GLN A 26 -1.89 -32.19 20.29
C GLN A 26 -2.54 -32.13 21.69
N ALA A 27 -3.42 -31.16 21.99
CA ALA A 27 -4.10 -31.14 23.27
C ALA A 27 -5.22 -32.20 23.31
N GLU A 28 -4.96 -33.36 23.90
CA GLU A 28 -6.01 -34.32 24.25
C GLU A 28 -6.97 -33.69 25.27
N CYS A 29 -8.27 -33.98 25.13
CA CYS A 29 -9.28 -33.52 26.09
C CYS A 29 -8.95 -34.06 27.50
N ALA A 30 -9.09 -33.21 28.52
CA ALA A 30 -8.85 -33.61 29.91
C ALA A 30 -9.82 -34.70 30.37
N ASP A 31 -11.01 -34.75 29.76
CA ASP A 31 -11.92 -35.87 29.84
C ASP A 31 -11.52 -36.94 28.81
N LYS A 32 -11.15 -38.12 29.31
CA LYS A 32 -10.75 -39.27 28.47
C LYS A 32 -11.90 -40.23 28.22
N THR A 33 -13.10 -39.90 28.70
CA THR A 33 -14.32 -40.65 28.42
C THR A 33 -14.90 -40.26 27.05
N ASN A 34 -15.83 -41.06 26.54
CA ASN A 34 -16.61 -40.70 25.35
C ASN A 34 -17.83 -39.82 25.70
N ASP A 35 -17.91 -39.29 26.93
CA ASP A 35 -19.09 -38.57 27.43
C ASP A 35 -19.01 -37.06 27.15
N CYS A 36 -17.85 -36.57 26.70
CA CYS A 36 -17.68 -35.18 26.28
C CYS A 36 -18.09 -34.97 24.81
N GLU A 37 -19.02 -34.05 24.57
CA GLU A 37 -19.53 -33.73 23.23
C GLU A 37 -18.76 -32.56 22.60
N ILE A 38 -18.47 -31.50 23.38
CA ILE A 38 -17.65 -30.36 22.96
C ILE A 38 -16.50 -30.14 23.95
N CYS A 39 -15.28 -30.25 23.46
CA CYS A 39 -14.04 -30.00 24.22
C CYS A 39 -13.25 -28.84 23.61
N ASP A 40 -13.63 -27.62 23.96
CA ASP A 40 -13.11 -26.37 23.38
C ASP A 40 -12.64 -25.34 24.41
N VAL A 41 -12.76 -25.64 25.72
CA VAL A 41 -12.35 -24.73 26.79
C VAL A 41 -10.87 -24.92 27.10
N LEU A 42 -10.04 -23.96 26.71
CA LEU A 42 -8.61 -24.00 26.99
C LEU A 42 -8.28 -23.35 28.34
N ILE A 43 -7.77 -24.14 29.30
CA ILE A 43 -7.29 -23.65 30.60
C ILE A 43 -5.88 -24.19 30.84
N ASP A 44 -4.91 -23.30 31.09
CA ASP A 44 -3.49 -23.63 31.30
C ASP A 44 -2.90 -24.57 30.23
N GLY A 45 -3.30 -24.38 28.97
CA GLY A 45 -2.82 -25.19 27.84
C GLY A 45 -3.43 -26.58 27.72
N LYS A 46 -4.49 -26.90 28.48
CA LYS A 46 -5.28 -28.15 28.35
C LYS A 46 -6.71 -27.85 27.94
N LEU A 47 -7.30 -28.72 27.13
CA LEU A 47 -8.69 -28.61 26.70
C LEU A 47 -9.63 -29.31 27.69
N TYR A 48 -10.75 -28.68 27.98
CA TYR A 48 -11.79 -29.15 28.90
C TYR A 48 -13.16 -29.11 28.22
N CYS A 49 -14.07 -29.92 28.76
CA CYS A 49 -15.41 -30.09 28.22
C CYS A 49 -16.32 -28.91 28.59
N SER A 50 -16.86 -28.21 27.59
CA SER A 50 -17.93 -27.21 27.78
C SER A 50 -19.32 -27.83 27.72
N ARG A 51 -19.47 -28.95 27.00
CA ARG A 51 -20.75 -29.65 26.83
C ARG A 51 -20.59 -31.16 26.79
N CYS A 52 -21.37 -31.84 27.62
CA CYS A 52 -21.42 -33.29 27.71
C CYS A 52 -22.57 -33.89 26.89
N ASN A 53 -22.50 -35.19 26.66
CA ASN A 53 -23.60 -35.98 26.14
C ASN A 53 -24.78 -36.02 27.12
N THR A 54 -25.98 -36.33 26.60
CA THR A 54 -27.20 -36.48 27.41
C THR A 54 -26.99 -37.46 28.56
N GLY A 55 -27.45 -37.09 29.76
CA GLY A 55 -27.24 -37.84 30.99
C GLY A 55 -26.06 -37.35 31.84
N PHE A 56 -25.22 -36.47 31.28
CA PHE A 56 -24.01 -35.97 31.94
C PHE A 56 -23.97 -34.44 31.96
N VAL A 57 -23.25 -33.88 32.92
CA VAL A 57 -22.98 -32.44 33.04
C VAL A 57 -21.51 -32.18 33.37
N PRO A 58 -20.94 -31.06 32.91
CA PRO A 58 -19.52 -30.80 33.10
C PRO A 58 -19.22 -30.25 34.51
N ILE A 59 -18.45 -31.00 35.29
CA ILE A 59 -17.90 -30.62 36.60
C ILE A 59 -16.36 -30.63 36.50
N ASN A 60 -15.71 -29.54 36.91
CA ASN A 60 -14.28 -29.35 36.74
C ASN A 60 -13.82 -29.58 35.28
N GLY A 61 -14.67 -29.24 34.30
CA GLY A 61 -14.37 -29.42 32.88
C GLY A 61 -14.36 -30.89 32.40
N LYS A 62 -14.92 -31.82 33.17
CA LYS A 62 -15.12 -33.24 32.82
C LYS A 62 -16.56 -33.65 33.00
N CYS A 63 -17.05 -34.59 32.20
CA CYS A 63 -18.41 -35.05 32.26
C CYS A 63 -18.63 -35.98 33.46
N ALA A 64 -19.55 -35.56 34.34
CA ALA A 64 -20.00 -36.32 35.48
C ALA A 64 -21.48 -36.69 35.31
N ASP A 65 -21.88 -37.82 35.88
CA ASP A 65 -23.29 -38.24 35.90
C ASP A 65 -24.15 -37.14 36.53
N LYS A 66 -25.24 -36.76 35.85
CA LYS A 66 -26.07 -35.63 36.27
C LYS A 66 -26.77 -35.86 37.61
N GLU A 67 -27.07 -37.11 37.98
CA GLU A 67 -27.68 -37.44 39.26
C GLU A 67 -26.69 -37.25 40.41
N GLY A 68 -25.42 -37.61 40.17
CA GLY A 68 -24.33 -37.38 41.12
C GLY A 68 -23.89 -35.91 41.24
N ALA A 69 -24.18 -35.08 40.25
CA ALA A 69 -23.73 -33.69 40.18
C ALA A 69 -24.75 -32.66 40.73
N LYS A 70 -25.94 -33.08 41.13
CA LYS A 70 -27.05 -32.19 41.57
C LYS A 70 -26.66 -31.18 42.64
N ALA A 71 -25.75 -31.52 43.55
CA ALA A 71 -25.27 -30.61 44.58
C ALA A 71 -24.60 -29.36 44.00
N ASN A 72 -23.86 -29.51 42.90
CA ASN A 72 -22.99 -28.48 42.35
C ASN A 72 -23.54 -27.82 41.08
N CYS A 73 -24.34 -28.54 40.29
CA CYS A 73 -24.81 -28.12 38.97
C CYS A 73 -26.33 -28.17 38.90
N LYS A 74 -26.94 -27.02 38.60
CA LYS A 74 -28.39 -26.83 38.55
C LYS A 74 -28.86 -26.39 37.16
N GLY A 75 -30.13 -26.67 36.88
CA GLY A 75 -30.84 -26.16 35.71
C GLY A 75 -31.14 -24.67 35.81
N ALA A 76 -31.70 -24.09 34.75
CA ALA A 76 -31.96 -22.65 34.67
C ALA A 76 -32.95 -22.14 35.73
N ASP A 77 -33.83 -23.02 36.22
CA ASP A 77 -34.78 -22.80 37.31
C ASP A 77 -34.14 -22.92 38.72
N GLY A 78 -32.86 -23.29 38.80
CA GLY A 78 -32.17 -23.60 40.05
C GLY A 78 -32.47 -25.00 40.60
N GLY A 79 -33.26 -25.81 39.87
CA GLY A 79 -33.62 -27.17 40.23
C GLY A 79 -32.61 -28.22 39.73
N ASP A 80 -32.88 -29.48 40.07
CA ASP A 80 -32.06 -30.64 39.72
C ASP A 80 -32.33 -31.16 38.29
N THR A 81 -32.43 -30.23 37.34
CA THR A 81 -32.87 -30.46 35.96
C THR A 81 -31.75 -30.29 34.92
N ALA A 82 -30.51 -30.05 35.36
CA ALA A 82 -29.36 -29.84 34.48
C ALA A 82 -29.08 -31.08 33.61
N ASP A 83 -28.81 -30.84 32.32
CA ASP A 83 -28.43 -31.87 31.35
C ASP A 83 -27.49 -31.24 30.32
N ARG A 84 -26.43 -31.96 29.95
CA ARG A 84 -25.38 -31.58 28.98
C ARG A 84 -24.51 -30.39 29.38
N THR A 85 -25.04 -29.41 30.11
CA THR A 85 -24.36 -28.20 30.60
C THR A 85 -24.91 -27.81 31.97
N CYS A 86 -24.16 -26.99 32.71
CA CYS A 86 -24.66 -26.36 33.92
C CYS A 86 -25.20 -24.97 33.60
N ALA A 87 -26.45 -24.69 33.99
CA ALA A 87 -27.04 -23.36 33.83
C ALA A 87 -26.81 -22.49 35.07
N GLN A 88 -26.70 -23.11 36.25
CA GLN A 88 -26.25 -22.44 37.47
C GLN A 88 -25.32 -23.36 38.27
N CYS A 89 -24.34 -22.77 38.93
CA CYS A 89 -23.51 -23.46 39.90
C CYS A 89 -24.02 -23.25 41.33
N ALA A 90 -23.62 -24.13 42.24
CA ALA A 90 -24.00 -24.10 43.65
C ALA A 90 -22.83 -24.51 44.55
N GLU A 91 -23.03 -24.40 45.87
CA GLU A 91 -22.01 -24.71 46.89
C GLU A 91 -20.69 -23.94 46.66
N GLN A 92 -19.55 -24.58 46.98
CA GLN A 92 -18.20 -24.01 46.84
C GLN A 92 -17.65 -24.17 45.41
N THR A 93 -18.53 -24.13 44.42
CA THR A 93 -18.15 -24.14 43.00
C THR A 93 -18.38 -22.79 42.35
N PHE A 94 -17.86 -22.62 41.14
CA PHE A 94 -18.04 -21.40 40.37
C PHE A 94 -18.24 -21.68 38.88
N MET A 95 -19.08 -20.87 38.23
CA MET A 95 -19.41 -21.01 36.81
C MET A 95 -18.30 -20.46 35.92
N TYR A 96 -17.92 -21.23 34.90
CA TYR A 96 -17.07 -20.78 33.79
C TYR A 96 -17.34 -21.63 32.53
N LYS A 97 -17.61 -21.01 31.38
CA LYS A 97 -17.83 -21.64 30.07
C LYS A 97 -18.74 -22.89 30.11
N GLY A 98 -19.83 -22.82 30.87
CA GLY A 98 -20.85 -23.87 30.96
C GLY A 98 -20.59 -25.01 31.96
N SER A 99 -19.49 -24.94 32.73
CA SER A 99 -19.11 -25.93 33.76
C SER A 99 -18.97 -25.30 35.15
N CYS A 100 -19.22 -26.10 36.18
CA CYS A 100 -18.98 -25.73 37.59
C CYS A 100 -17.63 -26.25 38.07
N TYR A 101 -16.75 -25.34 38.47
CA TYR A 101 -15.39 -25.63 38.91
C TYR A 101 -15.22 -25.47 40.42
N GLN A 102 -14.39 -26.31 41.02
CA GLN A 102 -14.03 -26.27 42.44
C GLN A 102 -12.66 -25.61 42.62
N THR A 103 -12.52 -24.75 43.63
CA THR A 103 -11.22 -24.12 43.94
C THR A 103 -10.19 -25.09 44.55
N SER A 104 -10.66 -26.23 45.06
CA SER A 104 -9.81 -27.27 45.65
C SER A 104 -9.21 -28.25 44.61
N GLN A 105 -9.62 -28.17 43.34
CA GLN A 105 -9.19 -29.10 42.29
C GLN A 105 -8.82 -28.37 41.01
N ALA A 106 -7.86 -28.92 40.26
CA ALA A 106 -7.58 -28.44 38.91
C ALA A 106 -8.72 -28.81 37.94
N PRO A 107 -9.09 -27.94 36.99
CA PRO A 107 -8.45 -26.65 36.71
C PRO A 107 -9.02 -25.47 37.53
N GLY A 108 -10.06 -25.66 38.35
CA GLY A 108 -10.68 -24.55 39.07
C GLY A 108 -9.73 -23.78 40.00
N SER A 109 -8.78 -24.49 40.62
CA SER A 109 -7.74 -23.92 41.48
C SER A 109 -6.76 -22.96 40.78
N SER A 110 -6.75 -22.90 39.44
CA SER A 110 -5.92 -21.95 38.67
C SER A 110 -6.66 -20.74 38.16
N MET A 111 -7.99 -20.69 38.35
CA MET A 111 -8.83 -19.55 37.93
C MET A 111 -9.38 -18.75 39.11
N CYS A 112 -9.69 -19.42 40.22
CA CYS A 112 -10.36 -18.81 41.36
C CYS A 112 -9.71 -19.25 42.70
N LYS A 113 -9.54 -18.29 43.61
CA LYS A 113 -8.98 -18.54 44.95
C LYS A 113 -10.07 -18.98 45.93
N THR A 114 -11.19 -18.26 45.95
CA THR A 114 -12.30 -18.51 46.87
C THR A 114 -13.62 -18.53 46.09
N ALA A 115 -14.44 -19.58 46.28
CA ALA A 115 -15.75 -19.69 45.66
C ALA A 115 -16.83 -19.98 46.71
N ALA A 116 -17.99 -19.35 46.54
CA ALA A 116 -19.15 -19.52 47.41
C ALA A 116 -20.44 -19.27 46.61
N ASP A 117 -21.50 -20.00 46.95
CA ASP A 117 -22.82 -19.88 46.34
C ASP A 117 -22.81 -19.97 44.80
N GLY A 118 -21.95 -20.83 44.24
CA GLY A 118 -21.88 -21.04 42.79
C GLY A 118 -21.08 -19.99 42.01
N LYS A 119 -20.34 -19.09 42.67
CA LYS A 119 -19.53 -18.06 42.02
C LYS A 119 -18.15 -17.91 42.65
N CYS A 120 -17.20 -17.44 41.85
CA CYS A 120 -15.91 -17.00 42.33
C CYS A 120 -16.07 -15.66 43.06
N THR A 121 -15.57 -15.58 44.29
CA THR A 121 -15.60 -14.36 45.13
C THR A 121 -14.24 -13.69 45.23
N GLU A 122 -13.15 -14.41 44.94
CA GLU A 122 -11.80 -13.89 45.00
C GLU A 122 -10.92 -14.51 43.89
N ALA A 123 -10.29 -13.64 43.08
CA ALA A 123 -9.34 -14.07 42.06
C ALA A 123 -7.99 -14.50 42.67
N LEU A 124 -7.19 -15.25 41.91
CA LEU A 124 -5.86 -15.67 42.32
C LEU A 124 -4.83 -14.53 42.23
N GLU A 125 -3.76 -14.64 43.01
CA GLU A 125 -2.62 -13.72 42.97
C GLU A 125 -1.86 -13.73 41.64
N SER A 126 -1.98 -14.82 40.86
CA SER A 126 -1.44 -14.89 39.50
C SER A 126 -2.05 -13.86 38.56
N LYS A 127 -3.26 -13.37 38.87
CA LYS A 127 -4.03 -12.43 38.05
C LYS A 127 -4.24 -12.88 36.61
N ALA A 128 -4.17 -14.20 36.33
CA ALA A 128 -4.46 -14.74 35.00
C ALA A 128 -5.95 -14.67 34.65
N TYR A 129 -6.79 -14.61 35.68
CA TYR A 129 -8.23 -14.43 35.62
C TYR A 129 -8.63 -13.31 36.58
N PHE A 130 -9.70 -12.60 36.26
CA PHE A 130 -10.31 -11.62 37.15
C PHE A 130 -11.78 -11.98 37.42
N VAL A 131 -12.28 -11.59 38.60
CA VAL A 131 -13.71 -11.69 38.92
C VAL A 131 -14.41 -10.44 38.36
N PRO A 132 -15.36 -10.59 37.41
CA PRO A 132 -16.10 -9.44 36.89
C PRO A 132 -16.97 -8.81 37.99
N PRO A 133 -17.04 -7.47 38.09
CA PRO A 133 -17.90 -6.81 39.05
C PRO A 133 -19.37 -7.22 38.88
N GLY A 134 -19.96 -7.77 39.95
CA GLY A 134 -21.33 -8.29 39.91
C GLY A 134 -21.44 -9.77 39.53
N ALA A 135 -20.33 -10.53 39.54
CA ALA A 135 -20.33 -11.97 39.28
C ALA A 135 -21.46 -12.71 40.04
N ASP A 136 -22.12 -13.60 39.32
CA ASP A 136 -23.22 -14.42 39.79
C ASP A 136 -22.98 -15.90 39.46
N LYS A 137 -23.93 -16.76 39.83
CA LYS A 137 -23.83 -18.22 39.68
C LYS A 137 -24.30 -18.74 38.31
N THR A 138 -24.83 -17.87 37.46
CA THR A 138 -25.50 -18.18 36.18
C THR A 138 -24.67 -17.78 34.95
N HIS A 139 -23.65 -16.94 35.15
CA HIS A 139 -22.71 -16.49 34.12
C HIS A 139 -21.26 -16.82 34.51
N ASP A 140 -20.33 -16.67 33.57
CA ASP A 140 -18.90 -16.80 33.85
C ASP A 140 -18.49 -15.88 35.02
N SER A 141 -18.18 -16.50 36.16
CA SER A 141 -17.83 -15.82 37.40
C SER A 141 -16.36 -15.42 37.48
N VAL A 142 -15.58 -15.81 36.47
CA VAL A 142 -14.22 -15.38 36.21
C VAL A 142 -14.07 -15.14 34.71
N VAL A 143 -13.23 -14.19 34.34
CA VAL A 143 -12.88 -13.90 32.94
C VAL A 143 -11.37 -14.01 32.81
N SER A 144 -10.91 -14.77 31.81
CA SER A 144 -9.48 -14.85 31.50
C SER A 144 -8.99 -13.49 31.04
N CYS A 145 -7.81 -13.07 31.48
CA CYS A 145 -7.23 -11.80 31.07
C CYS A 145 -7.01 -11.70 29.56
N GLY A 146 -6.88 -12.83 28.86
CA GLY A 146 -6.77 -12.89 27.40
C GLY A 146 -8.11 -12.93 26.64
N ASP A 147 -9.25 -13.06 27.34
CA ASP A 147 -10.57 -13.25 26.71
C ASP A 147 -11.16 -11.91 26.26
N ALA A 148 -10.93 -11.55 24.99
CA ALA A 148 -11.46 -10.33 24.39
C ALA A 148 -12.99 -10.33 24.18
N THR A 149 -13.65 -11.49 24.31
CA THR A 149 -15.12 -11.58 24.25
C THR A 149 -15.73 -11.26 25.61
N GLY A 150 -15.19 -11.87 26.67
CA GLY A 150 -15.59 -11.62 28.04
C GLY A 150 -16.96 -12.20 28.42
N VAL A 151 -17.61 -11.58 29.41
CA VAL A 151 -18.93 -11.96 29.92
C VAL A 151 -19.84 -10.74 30.03
N THR A 152 -21.12 -10.92 29.72
CA THR A 152 -22.15 -9.90 29.92
C THR A 152 -22.99 -10.24 31.14
N LEU A 153 -22.99 -9.34 32.13
CA LEU A 153 -23.79 -9.44 33.34
C LEU A 153 -24.86 -8.34 33.28
N ALA A 154 -26.12 -8.75 33.18
CA ALA A 154 -27.24 -7.88 32.83
C ALA A 154 -27.00 -7.12 31.50
N ASP A 155 -26.60 -5.86 31.56
CA ASP A 155 -26.35 -4.96 30.43
C ASP A 155 -24.89 -4.46 30.37
N LYS A 156 -23.99 -5.06 31.16
CA LYS A 156 -22.58 -4.67 31.30
C LYS A 156 -21.67 -5.79 30.85
N THR A 157 -20.78 -5.52 29.92
CA THR A 157 -19.82 -6.52 29.40
C THR A 157 -18.45 -6.30 30.00
N TYR A 158 -17.84 -7.32 30.59
CA TYR A 158 -16.49 -7.28 31.12
C TYR A 158 -15.59 -8.21 30.32
N LYS A 159 -14.54 -7.67 29.71
CA LYS A 159 -13.64 -8.42 28.82
C LYS A 159 -12.17 -8.22 29.19
N GLY A 160 -11.35 -9.20 28.84
CA GLY A 160 -9.90 -9.14 28.84
C GLY A 160 -9.32 -8.41 27.62
N VAL A 161 -8.00 -8.51 27.48
CA VAL A 161 -7.20 -7.91 26.42
C VAL A 161 -6.53 -9.04 25.64
N ASP A 162 -6.69 -9.08 24.31
CA ASP A 162 -6.06 -10.12 23.49
C ASP A 162 -4.54 -10.19 23.72
N GLY A 163 -4.02 -11.40 23.89
CA GLY A 163 -2.60 -11.64 24.18
C GLY A 163 -2.15 -11.24 25.60
N CYS A 164 -3.07 -10.88 26.48
CA CYS A 164 -2.78 -10.61 27.88
C CYS A 164 -2.75 -11.90 28.72
N THR A 165 -1.80 -11.97 29.65
CA THR A 165 -1.59 -13.12 30.54
C THR A 165 -1.85 -12.79 32.01
N ALA A 166 -1.78 -11.52 32.39
CA ALA A 166 -2.18 -11.05 33.71
C ALA A 166 -2.82 -9.66 33.62
N CYS A 167 -3.88 -9.41 34.38
CA CYS A 167 -4.62 -8.16 34.33
C CYS A 167 -5.26 -7.80 35.66
N ASP A 168 -5.46 -6.51 35.88
CA ASP A 168 -6.28 -5.97 36.95
C ASP A 168 -7.74 -5.87 36.50
N ALA A 169 -8.65 -6.26 37.39
CA ALA A 169 -10.08 -6.22 37.14
C ALA A 169 -10.52 -4.78 36.78
N PRO A 170 -11.43 -4.61 35.81
CA PRO A 170 -11.98 -3.30 35.51
C PRO A 170 -12.80 -2.77 36.70
N ALA A 171 -12.83 -1.45 36.87
CA ALA A 171 -13.73 -0.81 37.81
C ALA A 171 -15.21 -1.11 37.45
N PRO A 172 -16.12 -1.11 38.44
CA PRO A 172 -17.55 -1.26 38.18
C PRO A 172 -18.04 -0.26 37.14
N ALA A 173 -18.87 -0.71 36.19
CA ALA A 173 -19.40 0.18 35.16
C ALA A 173 -20.58 1.02 35.72
N ASP A 174 -20.49 2.34 35.60
CA ASP A 174 -21.53 3.30 36.04
C ASP A 174 -22.71 3.41 35.05
N ALA A 175 -22.55 2.93 33.81
CA ALA A 175 -23.56 2.93 32.75
C ALA A 175 -23.47 1.63 31.91
N SER A 176 -24.51 1.35 31.10
CA SER A 176 -24.53 0.22 30.16
C SER A 176 -23.37 0.34 29.17
N GLY A 177 -22.61 -0.73 28.95
CA GLY A 177 -21.45 -0.73 28.06
C GLY A 177 -20.38 -1.76 28.40
N ALA A 178 -19.36 -1.87 27.53
CA ALA A 178 -18.24 -2.79 27.73
C ALA A 178 -17.08 -2.13 28.51
N LYS A 179 -16.56 -2.82 29.53
CA LYS A 179 -15.36 -2.46 30.28
C LYS A 179 -14.26 -3.49 30.04
N VAL A 180 -13.04 -3.01 29.89
CA VAL A 180 -11.87 -3.83 29.58
C VAL A 180 -10.95 -3.86 30.79
N ALA A 181 -10.45 -5.05 31.13
CA ALA A 181 -9.44 -5.21 32.18
C ALA A 181 -8.12 -4.49 31.81
N THR A 182 -7.37 -4.06 32.82
CA THR A 182 -6.05 -3.42 32.62
C THR A 182 -4.99 -4.50 32.60
N CYS A 183 -4.47 -4.82 31.42
CA CYS A 183 -3.40 -5.77 31.24
C CYS A 183 -2.10 -5.28 31.91
N THR A 184 -1.47 -6.15 32.70
CA THR A 184 -0.21 -5.89 33.40
C THR A 184 0.93 -6.75 32.87
N ALA A 185 0.64 -7.86 32.20
CA ALA A 185 1.64 -8.70 31.53
C ALA A 185 1.09 -9.33 30.24
N CYS A 186 1.88 -9.27 29.18
CA CYS A 186 1.56 -9.86 27.89
C CYS A 186 2.24 -11.22 27.70
N GLN A 187 1.78 -11.96 26.69
CA GLN A 187 2.46 -13.17 26.20
C GLN A 187 3.93 -12.88 25.85
N ALA A 188 4.77 -13.91 25.90
CA ALA A 188 6.22 -13.79 25.84
C ALA A 188 6.75 -13.12 24.55
N ASP A 189 6.01 -13.12 23.46
CA ASP A 189 6.33 -12.52 22.16
C ASP A 189 5.70 -11.13 21.93
N LYS A 190 4.90 -10.64 22.89
CA LYS A 190 4.23 -9.33 22.83
C LYS A 190 4.82 -8.34 23.85
N TYR A 191 4.60 -7.06 23.58
CA TYR A 191 5.01 -5.91 24.38
C TYR A 191 3.77 -5.24 24.96
N LEU A 192 3.84 -4.88 26.24
CA LEU A 192 2.76 -4.15 26.92
C LEU A 192 2.79 -2.69 26.49
N LYS A 193 1.71 -2.23 25.87
CA LYS A 193 1.50 -0.84 25.43
C LYS A 193 0.42 -0.19 26.27
N THR A 194 0.73 0.96 26.85
CA THR A 194 -0.22 1.79 27.60
C THR A 194 -0.54 3.03 26.78
N ALA A 195 -1.82 3.25 26.47
CA ALA A 195 -2.27 4.45 25.75
C ALA A 195 -2.40 5.66 26.70
N THR A 196 -2.70 6.85 26.14
CA THR A 196 -2.93 8.09 26.89
C THR A 196 -4.21 8.09 27.74
N ASP A 197 -5.11 7.15 27.49
CA ASP A 197 -6.21 6.73 28.35
C ASP A 197 -5.76 5.36 28.91
N PRO A 198 -5.89 5.03 30.21
CA PRO A 198 -5.38 3.81 30.89
C PRO A 198 -5.64 2.43 30.23
N ALA A 199 -6.25 2.40 29.05
CA ALA A 199 -6.29 1.26 28.14
C ALA A 199 -4.87 0.72 27.84
N THR A 200 -4.71 -0.55 28.17
CA THR A 200 -3.51 -1.34 27.89
C THR A 200 -3.78 -2.31 26.74
N SER A 201 -2.77 -2.59 25.94
CA SER A 201 -2.83 -3.56 24.84
C SER A 201 -1.53 -4.36 24.76
N CYS A 202 -1.59 -5.55 24.19
CA CYS A 202 -0.41 -6.37 23.90
C CYS A 202 -0.12 -6.35 22.42
N VAL A 203 1.01 -5.76 22.03
CA VAL A 203 1.39 -5.54 20.62
C VAL A 203 2.68 -6.26 20.30
N THR A 204 2.89 -6.61 19.04
CA THR A 204 4.18 -7.12 18.55
C THR A 204 5.25 -6.02 18.55
N GLU A 205 6.52 -6.42 18.45
CA GLU A 205 7.64 -5.48 18.32
C GLU A 205 7.44 -4.50 17.16
N LYS A 206 7.02 -5.03 16.01
CA LYS A 206 6.78 -4.26 14.79
C LYS A 206 5.64 -3.27 14.95
N GLU A 207 4.54 -3.68 15.57
CA GLU A 207 3.42 -2.79 15.87
C GLU A 207 3.80 -1.68 16.86
N CYS A 208 4.74 -1.96 17.77
CA CYS A 208 5.29 -0.94 18.66
C CYS A 208 6.16 0.09 17.92
N THR A 209 7.05 -0.37 17.02
CA THR A 209 7.96 0.52 16.28
C THR A 209 7.31 1.24 15.10
N ASP A 210 6.27 0.65 14.49
CA ASP A 210 5.52 1.27 13.39
C ASP A 210 4.50 2.30 13.92
N ALA A 211 4.12 2.19 15.20
CA ALA A 211 3.23 3.16 15.83
C ALA A 211 3.96 4.51 16.07
N PRO A 212 3.47 5.62 15.49
CA PRO A 212 4.06 6.93 15.76
C PRO A 212 3.96 7.26 17.26
N GLY A 213 5.04 7.81 17.82
CA GLY A 213 5.12 8.21 19.22
C GLY A 213 5.43 7.10 20.22
N PHE A 214 5.85 5.90 19.80
CA PHE A 214 6.27 4.83 20.71
C PHE A 214 7.61 4.20 20.31
N PHE A 215 8.27 3.54 21.28
CA PHE A 215 9.48 2.75 21.08
C PHE A 215 9.49 1.50 21.97
N VAL A 216 10.30 0.52 21.57
CA VAL A 216 10.53 -0.69 22.36
C VAL A 216 11.43 -0.35 23.55
N ASP A 217 10.89 -0.50 24.75
CA ASP A 217 11.59 -0.31 26.01
C ASP A 217 11.82 -1.67 26.65
N THR A 218 13.08 -1.95 26.97
CA THR A 218 13.54 -3.21 27.57
C THR A 218 14.13 -3.00 28.96
N THR A 219 14.09 -1.77 29.47
CA THR A 219 14.72 -1.37 30.74
C THR A 219 13.99 -1.99 31.93
N ASP A 220 12.68 -2.17 31.82
CA ASP A 220 11.80 -2.73 32.86
C ASP A 220 10.73 -3.65 32.25
N GLY A 221 11.19 -4.72 31.60
CA GLY A 221 10.35 -5.70 30.90
C GLY A 221 10.06 -5.34 29.43
N LYS A 222 9.23 -6.13 28.74
CA LYS A 222 8.84 -5.90 27.34
C LYS A 222 7.73 -4.86 27.25
N LYS A 223 8.10 -3.59 27.19
CA LYS A 223 7.15 -2.45 27.13
C LYS A 223 7.24 -1.71 25.80
N CYS A 224 6.10 -1.16 25.40
CA CYS A 224 6.01 -0.21 24.31
C CYS A 224 5.82 1.19 24.92
N SER A 225 6.93 1.89 25.13
CA SER A 225 6.97 3.15 25.87
C SER A 225 6.77 4.34 24.93
N LYS A 226 6.18 5.42 25.46
CA LYS A 226 5.90 6.63 24.70
C LYS A 226 7.19 7.42 24.44
N CYS A 227 7.33 7.95 23.25
CA CYS A 227 8.34 8.94 22.92
C CYS A 227 8.13 10.25 23.69
N ALA A 228 9.19 11.05 23.80
CA ALA A 228 9.08 12.42 24.28
C ALA A 228 8.13 13.22 23.39
N GLU A 229 7.40 14.18 23.96
CA GLU A 229 6.33 14.92 23.25
C GLU A 229 6.82 15.66 22.00
N THR A 230 8.10 15.98 21.94
CA THR A 230 8.72 16.64 20.79
C THR A 230 9.05 15.68 19.65
N CYS A 231 9.16 14.37 19.92
CA CYS A 231 9.43 13.35 18.92
C CYS A 231 8.14 12.86 18.26
N LYS A 232 8.14 12.81 16.93
CA LYS A 232 7.11 12.10 16.17
C LYS A 232 7.37 10.60 16.14
N THR A 233 8.64 10.22 16.01
CA THR A 233 9.13 8.86 16.21
C THR A 233 10.43 8.92 16.99
N CYS A 234 10.70 7.91 17.82
CA CYS A 234 11.91 7.79 18.61
C CYS A 234 12.41 6.35 18.61
N LYS A 235 13.66 6.16 19.01
CA LYS A 235 14.30 4.85 19.10
C LYS A 235 15.13 4.79 20.36
N THR A 236 15.24 3.61 20.97
CA THR A 236 16.04 3.29 22.19
C THR A 236 15.63 4.02 23.47
N GLU A 237 15.15 5.26 23.40
CA GLU A 237 14.76 6.09 24.54
C GLU A 237 13.72 7.12 24.11
N ALA A 238 12.95 7.64 25.07
CA ALA A 238 11.92 8.64 24.78
C ALA A 238 12.47 9.90 24.08
N ALA A 239 13.64 10.40 24.47
CA ALA A 239 14.22 11.63 23.95
C ALA A 239 15.10 11.45 22.69
N LYS A 240 15.33 10.21 22.25
CA LYS A 240 16.17 9.89 21.09
C LYS A 240 15.30 9.83 19.84
N CYS A 241 14.88 11.01 19.39
CA CYS A 241 13.97 11.15 18.26
C CYS A 241 14.63 10.67 16.95
N THR A 242 13.84 10.03 16.09
CA THR A 242 14.18 9.75 14.68
C THR A 242 13.43 10.68 13.73
N SER A 243 12.34 11.30 14.19
CA SER A 243 11.65 12.39 13.51
C SER A 243 10.89 13.26 14.52
N CYS A 244 10.48 14.45 14.10
CA CYS A 244 9.97 15.48 14.98
C CYS A 244 8.54 15.90 14.69
N ASN A 245 7.84 16.37 15.73
CA ASN A 245 6.49 16.92 15.64
C ASN A 245 6.52 18.37 15.12
N GLY A 246 5.35 18.88 14.72
CA GLY A 246 5.21 20.18 14.04
C GLY A 246 5.73 21.39 14.82
N ASP A 247 5.64 21.38 16.15
CA ASP A 247 6.06 22.51 16.99
C ASP A 247 7.58 22.67 17.10
N LYS A 248 8.33 21.58 16.93
CA LYS A 248 9.80 21.55 16.92
C LYS A 248 10.28 20.65 15.78
N PRO A 249 10.12 21.08 14.52
CA PRO A 249 10.14 20.16 13.39
C PRO A 249 11.54 19.70 12.97
N TYR A 250 12.61 20.29 13.51
CA TYR A 250 13.97 20.00 13.04
C TYR A 250 14.68 19.00 13.95
N LEU A 251 15.14 17.91 13.34
CA LEU A 251 15.95 16.92 14.06
C LEU A 251 17.40 17.38 14.12
N LYS A 252 17.90 17.68 15.31
CA LYS A 252 19.31 17.98 15.58
C LYS A 252 20.03 16.71 16.01
N LYS A 253 20.98 16.26 15.18
CA LYS A 253 21.82 15.07 15.45
C LYS A 253 23.17 15.50 16.01
N ASP A 254 23.69 14.70 16.93
CA ASP A 254 25.07 14.83 17.39
C ASP A 254 25.96 13.92 16.54
N GLY A 255 26.79 14.52 15.68
CA GLY A 255 27.70 13.78 14.79
C GLY A 255 26.97 12.85 13.82
N GLU A 256 27.39 11.58 13.75
CA GLU A 256 26.85 10.56 12.83
C GLU A 256 25.68 9.75 13.43
N SER A 257 25.10 10.20 14.55
CA SER A 257 24.01 9.48 15.20
C SER A 257 22.77 9.35 14.31
N THR A 258 22.13 8.17 14.35
CA THR A 258 20.84 7.93 13.68
C THR A 258 19.65 8.49 14.46
N THR A 259 19.88 9.04 15.66
CA THR A 259 18.87 9.67 16.53
C THR A 259 19.32 11.06 16.97
N GLY A 260 18.39 11.92 17.35
CA GLY A 260 18.67 13.30 17.73
C GLY A 260 17.61 13.90 18.65
N THR A 261 17.74 15.20 18.90
CA THR A 261 16.76 15.99 19.66
C THR A 261 15.98 16.91 18.74
N CYS A 262 14.68 17.06 18.99
CA CYS A 262 13.81 17.91 18.19
C CYS A 262 13.85 19.36 18.68
N VAL A 263 14.15 20.28 17.77
CA VAL A 263 14.28 21.72 18.02
C VAL A 263 13.44 22.52 17.03
N ASP A 264 13.10 23.75 17.41
CA ASP A 264 12.60 24.75 16.46
C ASP A 264 13.78 25.42 15.72
N ALA A 265 13.47 26.34 14.80
CA ALA A 265 14.51 27.03 14.02
C ALA A 265 15.47 27.87 14.91
N LYS A 266 15.01 28.36 16.06
CA LYS A 266 15.83 29.14 17.00
C LYS A 266 16.69 28.26 17.89
N GLY A 267 16.25 27.03 18.15
CA GLY A 267 17.00 26.01 18.89
C GLY A 267 18.11 25.34 18.08
N CYS A 268 18.19 25.61 16.77
CA CYS A 268 19.32 25.21 15.93
C CYS A 268 20.50 26.17 16.19
N PRO A 269 21.65 25.69 16.70
CA PRO A 269 22.78 26.56 17.02
C PRO A 269 23.30 27.31 15.79
N GLU A 270 23.92 28.48 15.98
CA GLU A 270 24.47 29.29 14.89
C GLU A 270 25.53 28.56 14.04
N THR A 271 26.19 27.54 14.60
CA THR A 271 27.13 26.64 13.92
C THR A 271 26.46 25.56 13.07
N HIS A 272 25.13 25.61 12.93
CA HIS A 272 24.31 24.68 12.17
C HIS A 272 23.45 25.44 11.15
N TYR A 273 22.95 24.71 10.16
CA TYR A 273 21.95 25.21 9.21
C TYR A 273 20.67 24.40 9.33
N VAL A 274 19.55 25.07 9.01
CA VAL A 274 18.25 24.43 8.87
C VAL A 274 18.10 23.90 7.45
N ASP A 275 17.78 22.62 7.34
CA ASP A 275 17.40 21.97 6.09
C ASP A 275 15.88 21.85 6.01
N GLU A 276 15.24 22.80 5.33
CA GLU A 276 13.77 22.85 5.27
C GLU A 276 13.14 21.64 4.56
N GLY A 277 13.86 21.08 3.59
CA GLY A 277 13.40 19.91 2.83
C GLY A 277 13.56 18.61 3.61
N ALA A 278 14.69 18.44 4.32
CA ALA A 278 14.93 17.26 5.14
C ALA A 278 14.32 17.35 6.55
N LYS A 279 13.93 18.56 6.99
CA LYS A 279 13.52 18.87 8.37
C LYS A 279 14.61 18.49 9.38
N GLU A 280 15.84 18.87 9.08
CA GLU A 280 17.03 18.60 9.91
C GLU A 280 17.75 19.89 10.30
N CYS A 281 18.45 19.85 11.44
CA CYS A 281 19.38 20.87 11.90
C CYS A 281 20.79 20.26 11.92
N ASN A 282 21.60 20.57 10.91
CA ASN A 282 22.89 19.93 10.66
C ASN A 282 24.05 20.91 10.81
N THR A 283 25.22 20.43 11.24
CA THR A 283 26.40 21.30 11.43
C THR A 283 26.90 21.87 10.10
N CYS A 284 27.41 23.10 10.11
CA CYS A 284 28.04 23.72 8.94
C CYS A 284 29.21 22.88 8.39
N VAL A 285 29.98 22.25 9.28
CA VAL A 285 31.13 21.41 8.93
C VAL A 285 30.71 20.15 8.19
N SER A 286 29.61 19.51 8.60
CA SER A 286 29.10 18.30 7.92
C SER A 286 28.71 18.54 6.45
N ALA A 287 28.38 19.78 6.08
CA ALA A 287 28.09 20.15 4.71
C ALA A 287 29.32 20.65 3.92
N GLY A 288 30.52 20.48 4.48
CA GLY A 288 31.80 20.81 3.86
C GLY A 288 32.18 22.28 3.91
N THR A 289 31.52 23.10 4.74
CA THR A 289 31.93 24.51 4.92
C THR A 289 33.08 24.63 5.93
N THR A 290 33.98 25.59 5.70
CA THR A 290 35.21 25.76 6.50
C THR A 290 35.45 27.22 6.87
N ASP A 291 35.92 27.47 8.10
CA ASP A 291 36.24 28.83 8.62
C ASP A 291 35.05 29.82 8.70
N CYS A 292 33.81 29.31 8.68
CA CYS A 292 32.60 30.12 8.69
C CYS A 292 31.99 30.19 10.10
N THR A 293 31.54 31.37 10.50
CA THR A 293 30.87 31.57 11.80
C THR A 293 29.46 31.00 11.77
N THR A 294 28.73 31.24 10.67
CA THR A 294 27.39 30.69 10.42
C THR A 294 27.25 30.25 8.96
N CYS A 295 26.31 29.35 8.69
CA CYS A 295 26.01 28.86 7.35
C CYS A 295 24.51 28.75 7.09
N GLU A 296 24.11 28.66 5.83
CA GLU A 296 22.72 28.48 5.42
C GLU A 296 22.60 27.55 4.21
N LYS A 297 21.47 26.84 4.09
CA LYS A 297 21.18 25.98 2.94
C LYS A 297 20.56 26.81 1.81
N GLY A 298 21.30 26.97 0.72
CA GLY A 298 20.80 27.54 -0.53
C GLY A 298 20.34 26.47 -1.54
N PRO A 299 19.81 26.89 -2.70
CA PRO A 299 19.32 25.97 -3.74
C PRO A 299 20.41 25.08 -4.35
N THR A 300 21.68 25.49 -4.26
CA THR A 300 22.85 24.75 -4.79
C THR A 300 23.67 24.05 -3.70
N GLY A 301 23.17 24.03 -2.46
CA GLY A 301 23.82 23.43 -1.29
C GLY A 301 24.09 24.44 -0.17
N VAL A 302 24.83 24.00 0.85
CA VAL A 302 25.11 24.82 2.05
C VAL A 302 26.27 25.79 1.79
N VAL A 303 26.10 27.04 2.18
CA VAL A 303 27.07 28.12 2.00
C VAL A 303 27.28 28.88 3.31
N CYS A 304 28.40 29.57 3.42
CA CYS A 304 28.72 30.43 4.54
C CYS A 304 27.91 31.72 4.48
N LYS A 305 27.35 32.08 5.63
CA LYS A 305 26.52 33.27 5.80
C LYS A 305 27.28 34.41 6.46
N THR A 306 28.14 34.10 7.42
CA THR A 306 29.04 35.06 8.04
C THR A 306 30.43 34.48 8.20
N CYS A 307 31.44 35.31 7.99
CA CYS A 307 32.85 34.98 8.20
C CYS A 307 33.33 35.40 9.59
N THR A 308 34.37 34.73 10.08
CA THR A 308 34.94 34.98 11.41
C THR A 308 35.53 36.39 11.49
N SER A 309 35.41 37.04 12.66
CA SER A 309 36.10 38.30 12.94
C SER A 309 37.61 38.04 13.14
N GLY A 310 38.42 38.44 12.16
CA GLY A 310 39.87 38.17 12.11
C GLY A 310 40.46 38.54 10.75
N THR A 311 41.50 37.86 10.29
CA THR A 311 42.08 38.12 8.95
C THR A 311 41.25 37.53 7.80
N LYS A 312 40.42 36.51 8.06
CA LYS A 312 39.58 35.81 7.06
C LYS A 312 38.20 36.46 6.90
N THR A 313 38.15 37.69 6.39
CA THR A 313 36.91 38.49 6.29
C THR A 313 36.15 38.33 4.98
N LYS A 314 36.71 37.67 3.97
CA LYS A 314 36.09 37.51 2.64
C LYS A 314 35.44 36.14 2.50
N PHE A 315 34.30 36.07 1.81
CA PHE A 315 33.75 34.79 1.39
C PHE A 315 34.63 34.19 0.29
N GLY A 316 35.10 32.97 0.49
CA GLY A 316 35.81 32.19 -0.51
C GLY A 316 34.91 31.81 -1.69
N LEU A 317 35.53 31.16 -2.67
CA LEU A 317 34.86 30.68 -3.88
C LEU A 317 33.60 29.83 -3.57
N GLY A 318 32.52 30.10 -4.31
CA GLY A 318 31.22 29.45 -4.10
C GLY A 318 30.61 29.68 -2.70
N LYS A 319 31.15 30.62 -1.92
CA LYS A 319 30.82 30.88 -0.51
C LYS A 319 30.96 29.63 0.38
N LYS A 320 31.83 28.68 0.03
CA LYS A 320 32.03 27.44 0.81
C LYS A 320 32.99 27.61 2.00
N SER A 321 33.72 28.71 2.05
CA SER A 321 34.69 29.00 3.11
C SER A 321 34.83 30.50 3.32
N CYS A 322 35.57 30.90 4.36
CA CYS A 322 36.02 32.26 4.56
C CYS A 322 37.54 32.34 4.45
N VAL A 323 38.04 33.32 3.70
CA VAL A 323 39.44 33.45 3.34
C VAL A 323 39.95 34.87 3.57
N GLU A 324 41.26 35.01 3.75
CA GLU A 324 41.93 36.32 3.86
C GLU A 324 42.14 36.95 2.47
N ASN A 325 42.62 36.15 1.51
CA ASN A 325 42.85 36.56 0.14
C ASN A 325 42.12 35.61 -0.83
N CYS A 326 41.66 36.15 -1.96
CA CYS A 326 41.05 35.33 -2.99
C CYS A 326 42.09 34.39 -3.63
N PRO A 327 41.76 33.11 -3.82
CA PRO A 327 42.66 32.14 -4.44
C PRO A 327 42.95 32.49 -5.92
N SER A 328 43.97 31.85 -6.51
CA SER A 328 44.41 32.16 -7.88
C SER A 328 43.28 32.10 -8.92
N ASN A 329 43.33 33.02 -9.88
CA ASN A 329 42.30 33.20 -10.93
C ASN A 329 40.91 33.56 -10.38
N SER A 330 40.85 34.19 -9.21
CA SER A 330 39.65 34.79 -8.63
C SER A 330 39.96 36.14 -8.00
N ASN A 331 38.96 37.00 -7.88
CA ASN A 331 39.04 38.28 -7.17
C ASN A 331 37.69 38.64 -6.56
N ASP A 332 37.63 39.70 -5.78
CA ASP A 332 36.41 40.26 -5.19
C ASP A 332 36.02 41.62 -5.80
N GLU A 333 36.53 41.92 -7.00
CA GLU A 333 36.25 43.20 -7.67
C GLU A 333 34.80 43.32 -8.12
N LYS A 334 34.22 42.19 -8.58
CA LYS A 334 32.83 42.14 -9.04
C LYS A 334 31.83 42.22 -7.89
N THR A 335 32.15 41.57 -6.77
CA THR A 335 31.34 41.60 -5.55
C THR A 335 32.28 41.79 -4.36
N ALA A 336 32.35 43.02 -3.84
CA ALA A 336 33.25 43.35 -2.73
C ALA A 336 33.07 42.38 -1.56
N GLY A 337 34.18 41.79 -1.09
CA GLY A 337 34.19 40.82 0.01
C GLY A 337 33.75 39.40 -0.36
N THR A 338 33.49 39.08 -1.63
CA THR A 338 33.20 37.73 -2.11
C THR A 338 34.09 37.35 -3.29
N CYS A 339 34.86 36.27 -3.16
CA CYS A 339 35.73 35.80 -4.23
C CYS A 339 34.92 35.12 -5.33
N GLU A 340 35.07 35.62 -6.56
CA GLU A 340 34.50 35.09 -7.78
C GLU A 340 35.60 34.81 -8.81
N CYS A 341 35.42 33.80 -9.66
CA CYS A 341 36.38 33.54 -10.73
C CYS A 341 36.46 34.72 -11.71
N VAL A 342 37.67 35.07 -12.12
CA VAL A 342 37.88 36.11 -13.14
C VAL A 342 37.39 35.64 -14.51
N ASP A 343 37.17 36.57 -15.43
CA ASP A 343 36.66 36.27 -16.77
C ASP A 343 37.52 35.19 -17.48
N GLY A 344 36.83 34.20 -18.05
CA GLY A 344 37.46 33.03 -18.68
C GLY A 344 37.69 31.84 -17.74
N TYR A 345 37.30 31.92 -16.46
CA TYR A 345 37.41 30.83 -15.49
C TYR A 345 36.05 30.52 -14.83
N VAL A 346 35.86 29.25 -14.41
CA VAL A 346 34.70 28.75 -13.67
C VAL A 346 35.14 27.96 -12.45
N LEU A 347 34.27 27.85 -11.45
CA LEU A 347 34.52 27.04 -10.26
C LEU A 347 34.85 25.59 -10.63
N ASN A 348 35.87 25.03 -10.00
CA ASN A 348 36.19 23.61 -10.10
C ASN A 348 35.12 22.76 -9.38
N GLY A 349 35.12 21.44 -9.62
CA GLY A 349 34.14 20.53 -9.00
C GLY A 349 34.16 20.49 -7.46
N ALA A 350 35.27 20.91 -6.83
CA ALA A 350 35.40 21.01 -5.38
C ALA A 350 34.92 22.37 -4.82
N GLY A 351 34.66 23.37 -5.67
CA GLY A 351 34.28 24.73 -5.27
C GLY A 351 35.38 25.54 -4.57
N THR A 352 36.61 25.02 -4.51
CA THR A 352 37.74 25.64 -3.78
C THR A 352 38.71 26.39 -4.68
N GLY A 353 38.54 26.31 -6.00
CA GLY A 353 39.43 26.94 -6.98
C GLY A 353 38.73 27.24 -8.31
N CYS A 354 39.38 28.06 -9.14
CA CYS A 354 38.90 28.42 -10.46
C CYS A 354 39.70 27.67 -11.54
N THR A 355 39.01 26.89 -12.36
CA THR A 355 39.55 26.26 -13.56
C THR A 355 39.17 27.07 -14.77
N LYS A 356 40.04 27.13 -15.79
CA LYS A 356 39.71 27.82 -17.04
C LYS A 356 38.39 27.25 -17.57
N LYS A 357 37.44 28.12 -17.89
CA LYS A 357 36.12 27.76 -18.41
C LYS A 357 36.34 26.78 -19.56
N PRO A 358 35.98 25.48 -19.40
CA PRO A 358 35.93 24.60 -20.54
C PRO A 358 34.90 25.23 -21.47
N ASP A 359 35.28 25.47 -22.70
CA ASP A 359 34.34 25.94 -23.70
C ASP A 359 33.18 24.93 -23.71
N PRO A 360 31.91 25.32 -23.43
CA PRO A 360 30.83 24.35 -23.36
C PRO A 360 30.80 23.61 -24.69
N GLN A 361 31.08 22.30 -24.66
CA GLN A 361 31.11 21.54 -25.90
C GLN A 361 29.71 21.53 -26.53
N CYS A 362 28.63 21.57 -25.74
CA CYS A 362 27.27 21.32 -26.24
C CYS A 362 26.29 22.46 -25.93
N ASN A 363 25.39 22.74 -26.88
CA ASN A 363 24.22 23.60 -26.74
C ASN A 363 23.02 22.87 -26.09
N THR A 364 23.01 21.54 -26.11
CA THR A 364 21.89 20.71 -25.63
C THR A 364 21.76 20.78 -24.09
N PRO A 365 20.60 21.19 -23.53
CA PRO A 365 20.43 21.33 -22.09
C PRO A 365 20.62 20.01 -21.33
N GLY A 366 21.46 20.04 -20.28
CA GLY A 366 21.76 18.86 -19.47
C GLY A 366 22.60 17.81 -20.19
N CYS A 367 23.26 18.17 -21.30
CA CYS A 367 24.16 17.31 -22.04
C CYS A 367 25.61 17.44 -21.58
N LYS A 368 26.19 16.33 -21.14
CA LYS A 368 27.58 16.23 -20.69
C LYS A 368 28.57 16.10 -21.86
N THR A 369 28.23 15.32 -22.89
CA THR A 369 29.05 15.15 -24.11
C THR A 369 28.17 15.07 -25.34
N CYS A 370 28.60 15.61 -26.50
CA CYS A 370 27.83 15.63 -27.74
C CYS A 370 28.72 15.43 -28.98
N SER A 371 28.10 15.01 -30.09
CA SER A 371 28.70 15.06 -31.42
C SER A 371 28.38 16.39 -32.10
N GLU A 372 29.26 16.84 -33.01
CA GLU A 372 29.11 18.10 -33.78
C GLU A 372 28.78 19.32 -32.89
N PRO A 373 29.63 19.59 -31.88
CA PRO A 373 29.42 20.60 -30.86
C PRO A 373 29.11 21.99 -31.44
N LYS A 374 28.11 22.68 -30.88
CA LYS A 374 27.71 24.05 -31.25
C LYS A 374 27.20 24.23 -32.68
N THR A 375 26.75 23.15 -33.33
CA THR A 375 26.12 23.20 -34.66
C THR A 375 24.62 22.91 -34.58
N SER A 376 23.89 23.11 -35.69
CA SER A 376 22.49 22.70 -35.82
C SER A 376 22.29 21.18 -35.88
N LYS A 377 23.37 20.40 -35.99
CA LYS A 377 23.37 18.93 -36.01
C LYS A 377 23.89 18.33 -34.71
N GLU A 378 24.00 19.14 -33.66
CA GLU A 378 24.47 18.66 -32.37
C GLU A 378 23.54 17.57 -31.82
N VAL A 379 24.11 16.44 -31.39
CA VAL A 379 23.38 15.33 -30.76
C VAL A 379 24.03 15.02 -29.43
N CYS A 380 23.24 14.99 -28.35
CA CYS A 380 23.79 14.58 -27.06
C CYS A 380 24.13 13.10 -27.06
N THR A 381 25.28 12.76 -26.47
CA THR A 381 25.79 11.39 -26.35
C THR A 381 25.88 10.93 -24.89
N GLU A 382 25.76 11.84 -23.92
CA GLU A 382 25.71 11.54 -22.49
C GLU A 382 25.02 12.66 -21.72
N CYS A 383 24.09 12.31 -20.84
CA CYS A 383 23.38 13.27 -20.01
C CYS A 383 24.06 13.50 -18.65
N GLU A 384 23.85 14.67 -18.09
CA GLU A 384 24.30 15.02 -16.74
C GLU A 384 23.42 14.36 -15.66
N GLY A 385 24.05 13.91 -14.57
CA GLY A 385 23.35 13.45 -13.37
C GLY A 385 22.49 12.19 -13.57
N PRO A 386 21.22 12.19 -13.08
CA PRO A 386 20.36 11.01 -13.16
C PRO A 386 19.64 10.84 -14.51
N LYS A 387 19.69 11.85 -15.39
CA LYS A 387 18.94 11.91 -16.65
C LYS A 387 19.32 10.79 -17.62
N ALA A 388 18.36 10.41 -18.46
CA ALA A 388 18.52 9.41 -19.50
C ALA A 388 18.46 10.04 -20.89
N LEU A 389 19.26 9.48 -21.82
CA LEU A 389 19.27 9.88 -23.22
C LEU A 389 18.00 9.41 -23.95
N THR A 390 17.27 10.31 -24.59
CA THR A 390 16.13 9.97 -25.46
C THR A 390 16.62 9.44 -26.82
N PRO A 391 15.75 8.79 -27.63
CA PRO A 391 16.10 8.37 -28.99
C PRO A 391 16.57 9.49 -29.92
N THR A 392 16.20 10.75 -29.65
CA THR A 392 16.63 11.93 -30.41
C THR A 392 17.92 12.57 -29.88
N GLY A 393 18.57 11.95 -28.88
CA GLY A 393 19.79 12.49 -28.27
C GLY A 393 19.52 13.73 -27.42
N GLN A 394 18.40 13.75 -26.70
CA GLN A 394 18.06 14.75 -25.68
C GLN A 394 18.11 14.13 -24.29
N CYS A 395 18.06 14.94 -23.23
CA CYS A 395 18.14 14.46 -21.85
C CYS A 395 16.81 14.65 -21.11
N ILE A 396 16.24 13.55 -20.59
CA ILE A 396 14.97 13.54 -19.84
C ILE A 396 15.13 12.91 -18.46
N ASP A 397 14.33 13.37 -17.48
CA ASP A 397 14.37 12.86 -16.11
C ASP A 397 13.69 11.49 -15.97
N ASN A 398 12.58 11.25 -16.68
CA ASN A 398 11.83 9.99 -16.62
C ASN A 398 11.47 9.47 -18.02
N CYS A 399 11.96 8.28 -18.36
CA CYS A 399 11.67 7.64 -19.65
C CYS A 399 10.19 7.22 -19.80
N GLY A 400 9.46 7.03 -18.69
CA GLY A 400 8.04 6.69 -18.74
C GLY A 400 7.17 7.77 -19.39
N ASP A 401 7.61 9.03 -19.32
CA ASP A 401 6.90 10.20 -19.88
C ASP A 401 6.84 10.16 -21.41
N LEU A 402 7.72 9.37 -22.04
CA LEU A 402 7.76 9.15 -23.48
C LEU A 402 6.70 8.15 -23.98
N GLY A 403 5.99 7.46 -23.08
CA GLY A 403 4.95 6.50 -23.42
C GLY A 403 5.49 5.22 -24.06
N GLY A 404 5.46 4.10 -23.32
CA GLY A 404 5.99 2.83 -23.81
C GLY A 404 7.53 2.79 -23.87
N TYR A 405 8.22 3.67 -23.14
CA TYR A 405 9.67 3.62 -22.92
C TYR A 405 9.98 3.36 -21.45
N TYR A 406 11.13 2.72 -21.19
CA TYR A 406 11.65 2.44 -19.86
C TYR A 406 13.12 2.84 -19.75
N ALA A 407 13.59 3.06 -18.52
CA ALA A 407 14.98 3.41 -18.27
C ALA A 407 15.88 2.18 -18.44
N GLY A 408 16.93 2.31 -19.25
CA GLY A 408 17.94 1.28 -19.45
C GLY A 408 19.29 1.86 -19.83
N THR A 409 20.16 1.03 -20.40
CA THR A 409 21.51 1.41 -20.86
C THR A 409 21.67 1.19 -22.37
N ASN A 410 22.18 2.18 -23.10
CA ASN A 410 22.50 2.03 -24.52
C ASN A 410 23.72 1.12 -24.76
N GLU A 411 24.06 0.86 -26.03
CA GLU A 411 25.19 0.00 -26.42
C GLU A 411 26.54 0.50 -25.88
N GLY A 412 26.65 1.80 -25.55
CA GLY A 412 27.82 2.41 -24.94
C GLY A 412 27.82 2.40 -23.40
N GLY A 413 26.89 1.68 -22.76
CA GLY A 413 26.80 1.57 -21.30
C GLY A 413 26.27 2.83 -20.59
N LYS A 414 25.72 3.79 -21.33
CA LYS A 414 25.18 5.05 -20.79
C LYS A 414 23.67 4.98 -20.60
N LYS A 415 23.12 5.73 -19.64
CA LYS A 415 21.68 5.78 -19.36
C LYS A 415 20.89 6.28 -20.57
N ALA A 416 19.89 5.53 -20.98
CA ALA A 416 19.06 5.84 -22.14
C ALA A 416 17.62 5.31 -21.98
N CYS A 417 16.69 5.94 -22.67
CA CYS A 417 15.30 5.48 -22.76
C CYS A 417 15.17 4.44 -23.86
N LYS A 418 14.74 3.22 -23.48
CA LYS A 418 14.51 2.11 -24.41
C LYS A 418 13.02 1.94 -24.66
N LYS A 419 12.66 1.70 -25.92
CA LYS A 419 11.29 1.38 -26.29
C LYS A 419 10.94 0.00 -25.75
N CYS A 420 9.75 -0.16 -25.19
CA CYS A 420 9.18 -1.45 -24.87
C CYS A 420 8.71 -2.10 -26.18
N GLU A 421 9.50 -3.04 -26.69
CA GLU A 421 9.23 -3.75 -27.96
C GLU A 421 8.45 -5.06 -27.77
N VAL A 422 8.11 -5.40 -26.52
CA VAL A 422 7.31 -6.59 -26.24
C VAL A 422 5.92 -6.42 -26.83
N GLU A 423 5.55 -7.30 -27.76
CA GLU A 423 4.28 -7.25 -28.45
C GLU A 423 3.11 -7.32 -27.46
N ASN A 424 2.08 -6.51 -27.70
CA ASN A 424 0.89 -6.41 -26.84
C ASN A 424 1.17 -6.01 -25.38
N CYS A 425 2.37 -5.51 -25.10
CA CYS A 425 2.73 -4.93 -23.81
C CYS A 425 2.43 -3.43 -23.78
N LEU A 426 1.92 -2.94 -22.65
CA LEU A 426 1.70 -1.53 -22.38
C LEU A 426 2.92 -0.89 -21.70
N LEU A 427 3.54 -1.59 -20.74
CA LEU A 427 4.69 -1.11 -19.98
C LEU A 427 5.70 -2.24 -19.73
N CYS A 428 6.98 -1.97 -19.95
CA CYS A 428 8.07 -2.88 -19.63
C CYS A 428 8.72 -2.50 -18.28
N ASN A 429 9.24 -3.50 -17.56
CA ASN A 429 10.09 -3.30 -16.39
C ASN A 429 11.52 -2.85 -16.81
N LEU A 430 12.40 -2.59 -15.82
CA LEU A 430 13.78 -2.14 -16.05
C LEU A 430 14.64 -3.16 -16.83
N GLN A 431 14.24 -4.43 -16.82
CA GLN A 431 14.87 -5.52 -17.57
C GLN A 431 14.33 -5.63 -19.01
N GLY A 432 13.37 -4.79 -19.42
CA GLY A 432 12.74 -4.83 -20.74
C GLY A 432 11.72 -5.96 -20.91
N GLN A 433 11.29 -6.60 -19.83
CA GLN A 433 10.24 -7.62 -19.84
C GLN A 433 8.89 -6.96 -19.63
N CYS A 434 7.81 -7.54 -20.17
CA CYS A 434 6.50 -6.95 -19.99
C CYS A 434 6.05 -6.98 -18.53
N ASP A 435 5.67 -5.81 -18.02
CA ASP A 435 5.11 -5.64 -16.69
C ASP A 435 3.58 -5.65 -16.74
N THR A 436 3.01 -4.86 -17.66
CA THR A 436 1.55 -4.71 -17.86
C THR A 436 1.20 -4.96 -19.32
N CYS A 437 0.31 -5.93 -19.57
CA CYS A 437 -0.21 -6.23 -20.90
C CYS A 437 -1.38 -5.29 -21.27
N LYS A 438 -1.62 -5.11 -22.57
CA LYS A 438 -2.82 -4.43 -23.08
C LYS A 438 -4.07 -5.29 -22.81
N ASP A 439 -5.25 -4.65 -22.75
CA ASP A 439 -6.53 -5.36 -22.67
C ASP A 439 -6.64 -6.44 -23.76
N GLY A 440 -7.26 -7.56 -23.42
CA GLY A 440 -7.29 -8.77 -24.26
C GLY A 440 -6.03 -9.64 -24.17
N TYR A 441 -5.05 -9.29 -23.34
CA TYR A 441 -3.85 -10.07 -23.09
C TYR A 441 -3.53 -10.19 -21.60
N TYR A 442 -2.86 -11.28 -21.21
CA TYR A 442 -2.41 -11.54 -19.85
C TYR A 442 -0.90 -11.82 -19.82
N LYS A 443 -0.28 -11.63 -18.64
CA LYS A 443 1.15 -11.85 -18.48
C LYS A 443 1.47 -13.35 -18.48
N SER A 444 2.32 -13.77 -19.39
CA SER A 444 2.85 -15.13 -19.49
C SER A 444 4.38 -15.06 -19.51
N GLY A 445 5.00 -15.17 -18.33
CA GLY A 445 6.43 -14.95 -18.16
C GLY A 445 6.84 -13.51 -18.48
N ALA A 446 7.75 -13.35 -19.44
CA ALA A 446 8.26 -12.04 -19.89
C ALA A 446 7.42 -11.39 -21.01
N ALA A 447 6.39 -12.08 -21.52
CA ALA A 447 5.58 -11.67 -22.67
C ALA A 447 4.08 -11.59 -22.32
N CYS A 448 3.29 -11.16 -23.31
CA CYS A 448 1.83 -11.11 -23.23
C CYS A 448 1.21 -12.18 -24.10
N ALA A 449 0.37 -13.02 -23.50
CA ALA A 449 -0.42 -14.02 -24.20
C ALA A 449 -1.86 -13.54 -24.34
N LYS A 450 -2.53 -13.91 -25.44
CA LYS A 450 -3.90 -13.46 -25.72
C LYS A 450 -4.89 -14.14 -24.77
N CYS A 451 -5.84 -13.38 -24.25
CA CYS A 451 -7.03 -13.91 -23.60
C CYS A 451 -7.91 -14.65 -24.62
N ASP A 452 -8.78 -15.52 -24.13
CA ASP A 452 -9.83 -16.07 -24.97
C ASP A 452 -10.71 -14.96 -25.53
N THR A 453 -11.18 -15.14 -26.77
CA THR A 453 -12.00 -14.12 -27.48
C THR A 453 -13.32 -13.79 -26.77
N SER A 454 -13.75 -14.63 -25.83
CA SER A 454 -14.92 -14.35 -24.99
C SER A 454 -14.65 -13.35 -23.87
N CYS A 455 -13.40 -13.18 -23.44
CA CYS A 455 -12.99 -12.28 -22.36
C CYS A 455 -12.55 -10.91 -22.88
N LYS A 456 -12.83 -9.84 -22.12
CA LYS A 456 -12.18 -8.54 -22.32
C LYS A 456 -10.82 -8.48 -21.60
N THR A 457 -10.78 -8.98 -20.36
CA THR A 457 -9.53 -9.23 -19.63
C THR A 457 -9.59 -10.60 -18.96
N CYS A 458 -8.44 -11.21 -18.73
CA CYS A 458 -8.32 -12.53 -18.13
C CYS A 458 -7.17 -12.59 -17.13
N ALA A 459 -7.21 -13.59 -16.24
CA ALA A 459 -6.19 -13.79 -15.22
C ALA A 459 -4.85 -14.25 -15.79
N ASN A 460 -3.77 -13.86 -15.12
CA ASN A 460 -2.42 -14.28 -15.49
C ASN A 460 -2.30 -15.81 -15.48
N GLY A 461 -1.71 -16.37 -16.54
CA GLY A 461 -1.56 -17.82 -16.71
C GLY A 461 -2.82 -18.56 -17.17
N ASN A 462 -3.96 -17.88 -17.35
CA ASN A 462 -5.22 -18.53 -17.72
C ASN A 462 -6.02 -17.72 -18.74
N SER A 463 -5.93 -18.10 -20.03
CA SER A 463 -6.63 -17.43 -21.13
C SER A 463 -8.16 -17.43 -20.99
N ASN A 464 -8.72 -18.46 -20.34
CA ASN A 464 -10.17 -18.64 -20.20
C ASN A 464 -10.69 -18.16 -18.84
N GLY A 465 -9.80 -17.74 -17.94
CA GLY A 465 -10.16 -17.20 -16.64
C GLY A 465 -10.53 -15.73 -16.76
N CYS A 466 -11.68 -15.42 -17.38
CA CYS A 466 -12.08 -14.04 -17.61
C CYS A 466 -12.21 -13.28 -16.27
N THR A 467 -11.65 -12.09 -16.21
CA THR A 467 -11.76 -11.15 -15.09
C THR A 467 -12.65 -9.96 -15.43
N SER A 468 -12.91 -9.72 -16.72
CA SER A 468 -13.94 -8.82 -17.22
C SER A 468 -14.44 -9.27 -18.59
N CYS A 469 -15.63 -8.78 -18.96
CA CYS A 469 -16.28 -9.11 -20.21
C CYS A 469 -16.47 -7.86 -21.08
N GLU A 470 -16.66 -8.08 -22.37
CA GLU A 470 -17.10 -7.02 -23.28
C GLU A 470 -18.49 -6.51 -22.88
N PRO A 471 -18.85 -5.25 -23.19
CA PRO A 471 -20.18 -4.71 -22.90
C PRO A 471 -21.30 -5.63 -23.37
N LYS A 472 -22.41 -5.71 -22.62
CA LYS A 472 -23.54 -6.62 -22.84
C LYS A 472 -23.26 -8.10 -22.55
N LYS A 473 -22.14 -8.42 -21.88
CA LYS A 473 -21.85 -9.76 -21.37
C LYS A 473 -21.56 -9.72 -19.88
N ALA A 474 -22.26 -10.54 -19.11
CA ALA A 474 -22.08 -10.66 -17.67
C ALA A 474 -21.06 -11.77 -17.34
N LEU A 475 -20.17 -11.51 -16.38
CA LEU A 475 -19.21 -12.50 -15.91
C LEU A 475 -19.91 -13.49 -14.94
N SER A 476 -19.86 -14.78 -15.26
CA SER A 476 -20.46 -15.85 -14.46
C SER A 476 -19.38 -16.68 -13.79
N TYR A 477 -19.50 -16.87 -12.48
CA TYR A 477 -18.54 -17.64 -11.67
C TYR A 477 -19.03 -19.08 -11.51
N GLU A 478 -18.21 -20.03 -11.92
CA GLU A 478 -18.46 -21.47 -11.74
C GLU A 478 -17.40 -22.00 -10.75
N GLY A 479 -17.70 -21.95 -9.44
CA GLY A 479 -16.81 -22.41 -8.36
C GLY A 479 -16.27 -21.30 -7.45
N GLU A 480 -15.33 -21.66 -6.57
CA GLU A 480 -14.66 -20.75 -5.64
C GLU A 480 -13.47 -20.07 -6.36
N GLY A 481 -13.61 -18.79 -6.72
CA GLY A 481 -12.55 -18.02 -7.38
C GLY A 481 -13.01 -16.64 -7.88
N ASN A 482 -12.06 -15.85 -8.38
CA ASN A 482 -12.27 -14.49 -8.90
C ASN A 482 -12.29 -14.42 -10.44
N THR A 483 -12.28 -15.57 -11.11
CA THR A 483 -12.36 -15.68 -12.57
C THR A 483 -13.64 -16.38 -12.98
N GLY A 484 -14.19 -16.04 -14.14
CA GLY A 484 -15.44 -16.62 -14.64
C GLY A 484 -15.47 -16.76 -16.15
N THR A 485 -16.65 -17.11 -16.68
CA THR A 485 -16.95 -17.15 -18.11
C THR A 485 -17.91 -16.03 -18.49
N CYS A 486 -17.69 -15.41 -19.64
CA CYS A 486 -18.55 -14.33 -20.12
C CYS A 486 -19.81 -14.90 -20.78
N LYS A 487 -20.96 -14.67 -20.15
CA LYS A 487 -22.30 -15.06 -20.64
C LYS A 487 -23.06 -13.83 -21.13
N SER A 488 -24.15 -14.03 -21.86
CA SER A 488 -25.01 -12.93 -22.27
C SER A 488 -25.52 -12.15 -21.05
N GLU A 489 -25.69 -10.83 -21.20
CA GLU A 489 -26.34 -10.00 -20.19
C GLU A 489 -27.73 -10.52 -19.81
N CYS A 490 -28.20 -10.07 -18.65
CA CYS A 490 -29.52 -10.40 -18.13
C CYS A 490 -30.63 -9.98 -19.11
N LYS A 491 -31.56 -10.90 -19.38
CA LYS A 491 -32.82 -10.62 -20.09
C LYS A 491 -34.01 -10.98 -19.21
N PRO A 492 -35.02 -10.10 -19.05
CA PRO A 492 -36.22 -10.42 -18.28
C PRO A 492 -36.86 -11.73 -18.73
N GLY A 493 -37.21 -12.60 -17.78
CA GLY A 493 -37.83 -13.90 -18.03
C GLY A 493 -36.85 -15.06 -18.33
N THR A 494 -35.53 -14.81 -18.35
CA THR A 494 -34.50 -15.85 -18.54
C THR A 494 -33.84 -16.22 -17.22
N ASN A 495 -33.41 -17.48 -17.06
CA ASN A 495 -32.69 -17.97 -15.87
C ASN A 495 -33.34 -17.60 -14.53
N ASN A 496 -34.68 -17.64 -14.49
CA ASN A 496 -35.51 -17.28 -13.33
C ASN A 496 -35.40 -15.80 -12.87
N CYS A 497 -34.82 -14.92 -13.67
CA CYS A 497 -34.78 -13.49 -13.40
C CYS A 497 -36.04 -12.80 -13.93
N GLU A 498 -36.77 -12.10 -13.07
CA GLU A 498 -37.96 -11.30 -13.43
C GLU A 498 -37.56 -9.95 -14.03
N LYS A 499 -36.58 -9.26 -13.42
CA LYS A 499 -36.15 -7.90 -13.82
C LYS A 499 -34.64 -7.79 -13.91
N CYS A 500 -34.18 -7.07 -14.95
CA CYS A 500 -32.76 -6.81 -15.22
C CYS A 500 -32.47 -5.30 -15.20
N GLU A 501 -32.82 -4.63 -14.10
CA GLU A 501 -32.76 -3.16 -14.00
C GLU A 501 -31.40 -2.65 -13.50
N LEU A 502 -30.54 -3.53 -13.00
CA LEU A 502 -29.17 -3.19 -12.61
C LEU A 502 -28.25 -3.18 -13.84
N THR A 503 -27.63 -2.04 -14.14
CA THR A 503 -26.65 -1.91 -15.22
C THR A 503 -25.33 -1.40 -14.68
N VAL A 504 -24.24 -2.15 -14.92
CA VAL A 504 -22.87 -1.76 -14.54
C VAL A 504 -21.98 -1.93 -15.77
N ASP A 505 -21.22 -0.87 -16.10
CA ASP A 505 -20.39 -0.77 -17.32
C ASP A 505 -21.12 -1.18 -18.62
N GLY A 506 -22.39 -0.81 -18.73
CA GLY A 506 -23.22 -1.09 -19.91
C GLY A 506 -23.65 -2.55 -20.06
N THR A 507 -23.54 -3.35 -19.00
CA THR A 507 -24.03 -4.74 -18.95
C THR A 507 -25.17 -4.85 -17.94
N ALA A 508 -26.29 -5.46 -18.36
CA ALA A 508 -27.43 -5.71 -17.48
C ALA A 508 -27.25 -6.97 -16.60
N TYR A 509 -27.62 -6.85 -15.33
CA TYR A 509 -27.59 -7.90 -14.31
C TYR A 509 -28.98 -8.08 -13.70
N CYS A 510 -29.25 -9.26 -13.12
CA CYS A 510 -30.54 -9.50 -12.48
C CYS A 510 -30.72 -8.64 -11.23
N SER A 511 -31.85 -7.92 -11.14
CA SER A 511 -32.25 -7.11 -9.98
C SER A 511 -33.43 -7.68 -9.21
N LYS A 512 -34.19 -8.61 -9.80
CA LYS A 512 -35.27 -9.35 -9.11
C LYS A 512 -35.48 -10.72 -9.71
N CYS A 513 -35.60 -11.73 -8.85
CA CYS A 513 -35.91 -13.11 -9.20
C CYS A 513 -37.42 -13.36 -9.24
N LYS A 514 -37.85 -14.28 -10.11
CA LYS A 514 -39.26 -14.67 -10.25
C LYS A 514 -39.73 -15.57 -9.12
N ASP A 515 -38.86 -16.44 -8.62
CA ASP A 515 -39.13 -17.26 -7.44
C ASP A 515 -38.95 -16.42 -6.17
N ALA A 516 -39.99 -16.39 -5.33
CA ALA A 516 -40.00 -15.64 -4.08
C ALA A 516 -38.93 -16.11 -3.07
N ASN A 517 -38.46 -17.35 -3.19
CA ASN A 517 -37.44 -17.94 -2.33
C ASN A 517 -35.99 -17.72 -2.85
N GLN A 518 -35.83 -16.99 -3.94
CA GLN A 518 -34.54 -16.64 -4.53
C GLN A 518 -34.29 -15.15 -4.46
N PHE A 519 -33.02 -14.76 -4.56
CA PHE A 519 -32.61 -13.37 -4.67
C PHE A 519 -31.39 -13.25 -5.62
N PRO A 520 -31.12 -12.06 -6.18
CA PRO A 520 -29.93 -11.84 -6.98
C PRO A 520 -28.67 -11.87 -6.10
N GLN A 521 -27.79 -12.83 -6.36
CA GLN A 521 -26.44 -12.92 -5.80
C GLN A 521 -25.44 -12.68 -6.92
N ASN A 522 -24.62 -11.61 -6.80
CA ASN A 522 -23.73 -11.15 -7.87
C ASN A 522 -24.45 -11.01 -9.24
N GLY A 523 -25.73 -10.62 -9.24
CA GLY A 523 -26.52 -10.43 -10.46
C GLY A 523 -27.14 -11.69 -11.07
N VAL A 524 -27.10 -12.84 -10.38
CA VAL A 524 -27.75 -14.10 -10.80
C VAL A 524 -28.67 -14.62 -9.69
N CYS A 525 -29.84 -15.13 -10.06
CA CYS A 525 -30.80 -15.68 -9.09
C CYS A 525 -30.27 -16.94 -8.39
N SER A 526 -30.19 -16.87 -7.07
CA SER A 526 -29.71 -17.95 -6.20
C SER A 526 -30.69 -18.22 -5.06
N ALA A 527 -30.79 -19.48 -4.63
CA ALA A 527 -31.66 -19.89 -3.53
C ALA A 527 -31.09 -19.47 -2.17
N ALA A 528 -31.97 -19.15 -1.21
CA ALA A 528 -31.56 -18.75 0.13
C ALA A 528 -31.18 -19.89 1.08
N ALA A 529 -31.28 -21.15 0.65
CA ALA A 529 -30.90 -22.32 1.45
C ALA A 529 -29.64 -22.98 0.86
N GLY A 530 -28.57 -23.07 1.66
CA GLY A 530 -27.28 -23.65 1.25
C GLY A 530 -26.08 -23.13 2.06
N LYS A 531 -24.86 -23.65 1.79
CA LYS A 531 -23.63 -23.49 2.60
C LYS A 531 -23.08 -22.07 2.77
N ALA A 532 -23.66 -21.03 2.17
CA ALA A 532 -23.34 -19.63 2.50
C ALA A 532 -24.58 -18.75 2.27
N ILE A 533 -25.30 -18.42 3.34
CA ILE A 533 -26.47 -17.52 3.28
C ILE A 533 -25.94 -16.09 3.11
N THR A 534 -25.98 -15.55 1.89
CA THR A 534 -25.56 -14.16 1.61
C THR A 534 -26.67 -13.13 1.81
N CYS A 535 -27.91 -13.58 2.00
CA CYS A 535 -29.07 -12.73 2.26
C CYS A 535 -29.74 -13.13 3.58
N THR A 536 -29.76 -12.24 4.56
CA THR A 536 -30.31 -12.50 5.90
C THR A 536 -31.79 -12.15 6.02
N THR A 537 -32.32 -11.35 5.09
CA THR A 537 -33.75 -10.99 5.08
C THR A 537 -34.26 -10.96 3.64
N GLN A 538 -35.20 -11.85 3.32
CA GLN A 538 -35.76 -11.97 1.98
C GLN A 538 -36.96 -11.03 1.78
N GLY A 539 -37.16 -10.60 0.54
CA GLY A 539 -38.42 -10.05 0.01
C GLY A 539 -38.74 -10.79 -1.28
N GLY A 540 -40.00 -10.88 -1.72
CA GLY A 540 -40.40 -11.75 -2.85
C GLY A 540 -39.58 -11.55 -4.14
N GLY A 541 -38.50 -12.32 -4.30
CA GLY A 541 -37.55 -12.25 -5.40
C GLY A 541 -36.34 -11.31 -5.21
N VAL A 542 -36.15 -10.70 -4.04
CA VAL A 542 -35.08 -9.74 -3.73
C VAL A 542 -34.47 -9.99 -2.35
N CYS A 543 -33.31 -9.41 -2.08
CA CYS A 543 -32.72 -9.36 -0.76
C CYS A 543 -32.91 -7.98 -0.11
N ASN A 544 -33.51 -7.98 1.09
CA ASN A 544 -33.73 -6.78 1.90
C ASN A 544 -32.57 -6.48 2.86
N LYS A 545 -31.75 -7.48 3.20
CA LYS A 545 -30.55 -7.30 4.02
C LYS A 545 -29.50 -8.36 3.68
N CYS A 546 -28.30 -7.93 3.34
CA CYS A 546 -27.19 -8.82 3.03
C CYS A 546 -26.43 -9.25 4.29
N ALA A 547 -25.73 -10.39 4.22
CA ALA A 547 -24.81 -10.81 5.27
C ALA A 547 -23.58 -9.87 5.36
N ASN A 548 -22.88 -9.90 6.51
CA ASN A 548 -21.70 -9.07 6.74
C ASN A 548 -20.66 -9.27 5.62
N GLY A 549 -20.07 -8.17 5.15
CA GLY A 549 -19.08 -8.21 4.08
C GLY A 549 -19.63 -8.20 2.65
N LEU A 550 -20.96 -8.17 2.45
CA LEU A 550 -21.58 -8.02 1.13
C LEU A 550 -22.24 -6.65 0.95
N LEU A 551 -22.19 -6.12 -0.27
CA LEU A 551 -22.87 -4.91 -0.70
C LEU A 551 -24.31 -5.22 -1.09
N ARG A 552 -25.30 -4.47 -0.58
CA ARG A 552 -26.65 -4.48 -1.13
C ARG A 552 -26.79 -3.46 -2.24
N MET A 553 -27.33 -3.88 -3.38
CA MET A 553 -27.51 -3.00 -4.54
C MET A 553 -28.72 -3.44 -5.39
N ASN A 554 -29.67 -2.56 -5.65
CA ASN A 554 -30.85 -2.82 -6.50
C ASN A 554 -31.52 -4.19 -6.21
N GLY A 555 -31.74 -4.51 -4.94
CA GLY A 555 -32.43 -5.73 -4.51
C GLY A 555 -31.60 -7.03 -4.48
N GLY A 556 -30.28 -6.96 -4.69
CA GLY A 556 -29.38 -8.12 -4.59
C GLY A 556 -28.21 -7.93 -3.62
N CYS A 557 -27.44 -9.00 -3.39
CA CYS A 557 -26.20 -8.99 -2.60
C CYS A 557 -24.98 -9.27 -3.46
N TYR A 558 -23.94 -8.44 -3.33
CA TYR A 558 -22.77 -8.43 -4.20
C TYR A 558 -21.48 -8.48 -3.40
N GLU A 559 -20.55 -9.30 -3.84
CA GLU A 559 -19.19 -9.34 -3.30
C GLU A 559 -18.36 -8.21 -3.93
N THR A 560 -17.54 -7.50 -3.15
CA THR A 560 -16.63 -6.47 -3.68
C THR A 560 -15.43 -7.05 -4.44
N THR A 561 -15.23 -8.36 -4.37
CA THR A 561 -14.20 -9.09 -5.12
C THR A 561 -14.69 -9.61 -6.47
N LYS A 562 -16.01 -9.60 -6.71
CA LYS A 562 -16.65 -10.12 -7.93
C LYS A 562 -17.49 -9.05 -8.64
N LEU A 563 -17.52 -9.13 -9.95
CA LEU A 563 -18.46 -8.36 -10.77
C LEU A 563 -19.92 -8.78 -10.51
N PRO A 564 -20.87 -7.82 -10.48
CA PRO A 564 -20.65 -6.39 -10.70
C PRO A 564 -20.18 -5.58 -9.47
N GLY A 565 -20.26 -6.14 -8.26
CA GLY A 565 -19.97 -5.42 -7.00
C GLY A 565 -18.60 -4.75 -6.96
N LYS A 566 -17.57 -5.44 -7.46
CA LYS A 566 -16.19 -4.93 -7.58
C LYS A 566 -16.06 -3.60 -8.32
N ASN A 567 -16.92 -3.33 -9.31
CA ASN A 567 -16.84 -2.10 -10.09
C ASN A 567 -17.62 -0.93 -9.44
N VAL A 568 -18.40 -1.22 -8.40
CA VAL A 568 -19.28 -0.24 -7.75
C VAL A 568 -18.78 0.14 -6.37
N CYS A 569 -18.18 -0.79 -5.63
CA CYS A 569 -17.81 -0.57 -4.24
C CYS A 569 -16.42 -1.14 -3.92
N GLU A 570 -15.55 -0.28 -3.39
CA GLU A 570 -14.18 -0.62 -2.99
C GLU A 570 -14.14 -1.24 -1.58
N GLU A 571 -15.00 -0.77 -0.66
CA GLU A 571 -15.05 -1.23 0.73
C GLU A 571 -16.50 -1.19 1.26
N VAL A 572 -16.92 -2.22 2.01
CA VAL A 572 -18.22 -2.30 2.69
C VAL A 572 -18.09 -1.99 4.19
N THR A 573 -19.18 -1.59 4.84
CA THR A 573 -19.23 -1.36 6.29
C THR A 573 -19.07 -2.66 7.09
N GLN A 574 -18.68 -2.57 8.38
CA GLN A 574 -18.46 -3.74 9.26
C GLN A 574 -19.72 -4.61 9.43
N ASP A 575 -20.90 -3.98 9.40
CA ASP A 575 -22.20 -4.66 9.46
C ASP A 575 -22.66 -5.25 8.11
N GLY A 576 -21.87 -5.06 7.04
CA GLY A 576 -22.29 -5.33 5.66
C GLY A 576 -23.40 -4.40 5.19
N ASP A 577 -24.00 -4.74 4.04
CA ASP A 577 -25.19 -4.11 3.45
C ASP A 577 -24.94 -2.76 2.74
N THR A 578 -24.06 -1.89 3.24
CA THR A 578 -23.80 -0.57 2.64
C THR A 578 -22.36 -0.41 2.16
N CYS A 579 -22.18 0.29 1.05
CA CYS A 579 -20.86 0.66 0.58
C CYS A 579 -20.27 1.79 1.43
N LYS A 580 -19.07 1.58 1.97
CA LYS A 580 -18.28 2.59 2.68
C LYS A 580 -17.51 3.49 1.70
N THR A 581 -16.99 2.92 0.61
CA THR A 581 -16.22 3.67 -0.40
C THR A 581 -16.68 3.29 -1.80
N GLU A 582 -17.44 4.19 -2.42
CA GLU A 582 -17.99 4.03 -3.77
C GLU A 582 -16.89 4.17 -4.83
N ALA A 583 -16.94 3.32 -5.85
CA ALA A 583 -16.01 3.37 -6.96
C ALA A 583 -16.28 4.59 -7.87
N PRO A 584 -15.24 5.17 -8.51
CA PRO A 584 -15.39 6.29 -9.43
C PRO A 584 -16.45 6.06 -10.52
N GLY A 585 -17.36 7.02 -10.68
CA GLY A 585 -18.42 6.99 -11.70
C GLY A 585 -19.74 6.38 -11.23
N TYR A 586 -19.82 5.94 -9.97
CA TYR A 586 -21.02 5.38 -9.37
C TYR A 586 -21.39 6.11 -8.07
N HIS A 587 -22.67 6.05 -7.72
CA HIS A 587 -23.21 6.51 -6.46
C HIS A 587 -24.37 5.61 -6.03
N LEU A 588 -24.48 5.28 -4.75
CA LEU A 588 -25.59 4.50 -4.19
C LEU A 588 -26.51 5.44 -3.41
N ASN A 589 -27.69 5.69 -3.96
CA ASN A 589 -28.74 6.44 -3.27
C ASN A 589 -29.70 5.45 -2.60
N ASN A 590 -29.62 5.28 -1.28
CA ASN A 590 -30.40 4.28 -0.53
C ASN A 590 -30.26 2.85 -1.09
N ASN A 591 -29.04 2.46 -1.49
CA ASN A 591 -28.69 1.17 -2.12
C ASN A 591 -29.23 0.99 -3.55
N ASP A 592 -29.82 2.01 -4.16
CA ASP A 592 -30.07 2.04 -5.60
C ASP A 592 -28.86 2.65 -6.33
N LEU A 593 -28.32 1.90 -7.29
CA LEU A 593 -27.19 2.34 -8.08
C LEU A 593 -27.58 3.47 -9.03
N VAL A 594 -26.83 4.55 -8.95
CA VAL A 594 -26.85 5.68 -9.86
C VAL A 594 -25.51 5.71 -10.60
N THR A 595 -25.56 5.57 -11.93
CA THR A 595 -24.40 5.84 -12.78
C THR A 595 -24.24 7.34 -12.95
N CYS A 596 -23.05 7.86 -12.64
CA CYS A 596 -22.75 9.27 -12.82
C CYS A 596 -22.70 9.66 -14.31
N SER A 597 -22.87 10.95 -14.59
CA SER A 597 -22.73 11.48 -15.96
C SER A 597 -21.31 11.24 -16.52
N PRO A 598 -21.14 11.18 -17.86
CA PRO A 598 -19.83 10.95 -18.47
C PRO A 598 -18.76 11.94 -17.97
N GLY A 599 -17.59 11.41 -17.59
CA GLY A 599 -16.47 12.19 -17.05
C GLY A 599 -16.62 12.60 -15.59
N CYS A 600 -17.68 12.18 -14.91
CA CYS A 600 -17.90 12.45 -13.50
C CYS A 600 -17.32 11.33 -12.62
N LYS A 601 -16.49 11.69 -11.63
CA LYS A 601 -15.89 10.77 -10.67
C LYS A 601 -16.83 10.48 -9.50
N THR A 602 -17.45 11.51 -8.92
CA THR A 602 -18.42 11.37 -7.81
C THR A 602 -19.64 12.23 -8.11
N CYS A 603 -20.83 11.72 -7.85
CA CYS A 603 -22.09 12.41 -8.14
C CYS A 603 -23.12 12.21 -7.01
N THR A 604 -24.13 13.07 -6.96
CA THR A 604 -25.34 12.86 -6.12
C THR A 604 -26.53 12.34 -6.93
N SER A 605 -26.49 12.54 -8.25
CA SER A 605 -27.44 11.98 -9.20
C SER A 605 -26.76 11.79 -10.57
N ASN A 606 -27.43 11.12 -11.50
CA ASN A 606 -26.94 10.97 -12.87
C ASN A 606 -26.74 12.30 -13.63
N THR A 607 -27.28 13.42 -13.10
CA THR A 607 -27.17 14.76 -13.70
C THR A 607 -26.36 15.75 -12.86
N VAL A 608 -26.03 15.41 -11.61
CA VAL A 608 -25.32 16.29 -10.67
C VAL A 608 -23.98 15.69 -10.26
N CYS A 609 -22.92 16.19 -10.88
CA CYS A 609 -21.55 15.79 -10.58
C CYS A 609 -20.92 16.66 -9.48
N THR A 610 -20.31 16.03 -8.48
CA THR A 610 -19.58 16.71 -7.40
C THR A 610 -18.10 16.84 -7.71
N THR A 611 -17.48 15.82 -8.31
CA THR A 611 -16.05 15.79 -8.68
C THR A 611 -15.86 15.16 -10.06
N CYS A 612 -15.00 15.74 -10.90
CA CYS A 612 -14.72 15.21 -12.24
C CYS A 612 -13.56 14.20 -12.28
N MET A 613 -13.58 13.33 -13.28
CA MET A 613 -12.48 12.43 -13.60
C MET A 613 -11.27 13.20 -14.16
N TYR A 614 -10.11 12.55 -14.19
CA TYR A 614 -8.91 13.09 -14.82
C TYR A 614 -9.17 13.44 -16.29
N GLY A 615 -8.68 14.60 -16.74
CA GLY A 615 -8.94 15.13 -18.09
C GLY A 615 -10.29 15.81 -18.26
N TYR A 616 -11.01 16.08 -17.17
CA TYR A 616 -12.25 16.85 -17.15
C TYR A 616 -12.20 17.95 -16.09
N VAL A 617 -12.85 19.07 -16.37
CA VAL A 617 -13.07 20.16 -15.42
C VAL A 617 -14.55 20.28 -15.09
N LYS A 618 -14.85 20.64 -13.85
CA LYS A 618 -16.22 20.88 -13.41
C LYS A 618 -16.73 22.21 -13.95
N THR A 619 -17.82 22.18 -14.69
CA THR A 619 -18.58 23.35 -15.13
C THR A 619 -19.99 23.20 -14.59
N ASP A 620 -20.33 23.99 -13.59
CA ASP A 620 -21.54 23.84 -12.77
C ASP A 620 -21.64 22.43 -12.15
N ASN A 621 -22.65 21.66 -12.55
CA ASN A 621 -22.93 20.31 -12.09
C ASN A 621 -22.51 19.23 -13.11
N LYS A 622 -21.75 19.60 -14.15
CA LYS A 622 -21.29 18.68 -15.21
C LYS A 622 -19.78 18.72 -15.35
N CYS A 623 -19.24 17.68 -15.97
CA CYS A 623 -17.82 17.59 -16.29
C CYS A 623 -17.62 17.82 -17.78
N THR A 624 -16.83 18.84 -18.11
CA THR A 624 -16.45 19.16 -19.47
C THR A 624 -15.05 18.63 -19.72
N LYS A 625 -14.87 17.87 -20.81
CA LYS A 625 -13.55 17.35 -21.18
C LYS A 625 -12.59 18.51 -21.44
N CYS A 626 -11.35 18.40 -20.99
CA CYS A 626 -10.31 19.37 -21.29
C CYS A 626 -10.12 19.50 -22.81
N ALA A 627 -9.65 20.67 -23.25
CA ALA A 627 -9.39 20.97 -24.66
C ALA A 627 -8.42 19.96 -25.29
N THR A 628 -8.48 19.83 -26.61
CA THR A 628 -7.61 18.92 -27.38
C THR A 628 -6.14 19.15 -27.03
N GLY A 629 -5.40 18.06 -26.79
CA GLY A 629 -4.00 18.12 -26.39
C GLY A 629 -3.76 18.40 -24.90
N CYS A 630 -4.81 18.57 -24.10
CA CYS A 630 -4.71 18.77 -22.67
C CYS A 630 -4.99 17.48 -21.88
N ALA A 631 -4.09 17.12 -20.98
CA ALA A 631 -4.23 15.98 -20.07
C ALA A 631 -4.96 16.37 -18.77
N THR A 632 -4.70 17.56 -18.23
CA THR A 632 -5.43 18.11 -17.06
C THR A 632 -5.68 19.60 -17.24
N CYS A 633 -6.86 20.07 -16.82
CA CYS A 633 -7.25 21.46 -16.89
C CYS A 633 -7.92 21.92 -15.59
N ALA A 634 -7.75 23.20 -15.26
CA ALA A 634 -8.30 23.82 -14.04
C ALA A 634 -9.08 25.10 -14.35
N GLY A 635 -10.20 25.27 -13.66
CA GLY A 635 -11.10 26.42 -13.81
C GLY A 635 -11.93 26.42 -15.10
N SER A 636 -11.32 26.14 -16.26
CA SER A 636 -12.03 26.01 -17.55
C SER A 636 -11.39 24.93 -18.43
N ALA A 637 -12.17 24.39 -19.38
CA ALA A 637 -11.69 23.32 -20.26
C ALA A 637 -10.52 23.78 -21.15
N SER A 638 -10.42 25.10 -21.38
CA SER A 638 -9.37 25.72 -22.19
C SER A 638 -8.11 26.07 -21.40
N ASN A 639 -8.14 26.02 -20.07
CA ASN A 639 -7.01 26.33 -19.20
C ASN A 639 -6.28 25.04 -18.81
N CYS A 640 -5.27 24.68 -19.59
CA CYS A 640 -4.53 23.45 -19.41
C CYS A 640 -3.37 23.57 -18.43
N ASP A 641 -3.32 22.65 -17.47
CA ASP A 641 -2.22 22.52 -16.51
C ASP A 641 -1.11 21.62 -17.06
N ILE A 642 -1.49 20.44 -17.60
CA ILE A 642 -0.57 19.41 -18.12
C ILE A 642 -1.02 19.04 -19.53
N CYS A 643 -0.10 19.09 -20.49
CA CYS A 643 -0.38 18.69 -21.87
C CYS A 643 -0.26 17.17 -22.06
N SER A 644 -1.08 16.63 -22.96
CA SER A 644 -0.99 15.25 -23.40
C SER A 644 0.29 15.01 -24.20
N THR A 645 0.74 13.76 -24.26
CA THR A 645 1.88 13.36 -25.12
C THR A 645 1.67 13.83 -26.55
N GLY A 646 2.72 14.39 -27.16
CA GLY A 646 2.66 15.02 -28.48
C GLY A 646 2.27 16.50 -28.46
N TYR A 647 2.08 17.10 -27.28
CA TYR A 647 1.82 18.52 -27.10
C TYR A 647 2.75 19.15 -26.06
N TYR A 648 3.12 20.40 -26.27
CA TYR A 648 3.84 21.23 -25.30
C TYR A 648 2.94 22.35 -24.76
N LYS A 649 3.23 22.81 -23.55
CA LYS A 649 2.50 23.90 -22.91
C LYS A 649 3.00 25.25 -23.43
N SER A 650 2.08 26.11 -23.85
CA SER A 650 2.34 27.49 -24.25
C SER A 650 1.31 28.39 -23.57
N GLY A 651 1.71 29.07 -22.50
CA GLY A 651 0.77 29.78 -21.63
C GLY A 651 -0.21 28.82 -20.96
N THR A 652 -1.51 28.98 -21.20
CA THR A 652 -2.57 28.09 -20.70
C THR A 652 -3.05 27.06 -21.71
N THR A 653 -2.49 27.03 -22.92
CA THR A 653 -2.91 26.10 -23.98
C THR A 653 -1.84 25.07 -24.30
N CYS A 654 -2.26 23.97 -24.92
CA CYS A 654 -1.37 22.93 -25.40
C CYS A 654 -1.29 22.99 -26.92
N VAL A 655 -0.08 23.09 -27.44
CA VAL A 655 0.21 23.17 -28.88
C VAL A 655 0.89 21.87 -29.30
N SER A 656 0.49 21.32 -30.45
CA SER A 656 1.10 20.10 -30.98
C SER A 656 2.60 20.29 -31.20
N CYS A 657 3.42 19.28 -30.89
CA CYS A 657 4.86 19.29 -31.12
C CYS A 657 5.25 19.54 -32.59
N THR A 658 4.33 19.29 -33.52
CA THR A 658 4.52 19.53 -34.96
C THR A 658 3.99 20.89 -35.43
N ALA A 659 3.31 21.65 -34.56
CA ALA A 659 2.69 22.92 -34.88
C ALA A 659 3.43 24.11 -34.25
N ASN A 660 3.38 25.24 -34.95
CA ASN A 660 3.87 26.52 -34.44
C ASN A 660 2.81 27.12 -33.50
N THR A 661 3.24 27.98 -32.56
CA THR A 661 2.31 28.84 -31.81
C THR A 661 1.63 29.84 -32.74
N ALA A 662 0.46 30.35 -32.33
CA ALA A 662 -0.33 31.29 -33.13
C ALA A 662 0.43 32.59 -33.48
N ASP A 663 1.32 33.03 -32.59
CA ASP A 663 2.21 34.18 -32.74
C ASP A 663 3.56 33.81 -33.40
N SER A 664 3.75 32.53 -33.78
CA SER A 664 4.97 31.98 -34.41
C SER A 664 6.26 32.17 -33.60
N THR A 665 6.17 32.41 -32.29
CA THR A 665 7.33 32.54 -31.40
C THR A 665 8.00 31.20 -31.13
N ILE A 666 7.21 30.12 -31.02
CA ILE A 666 7.70 28.74 -30.90
C ILE A 666 7.37 27.97 -32.18
N THR A 667 8.37 27.28 -32.75
CA THR A 667 8.22 26.50 -33.98
C THR A 667 8.20 24.99 -33.72
N GLY A 668 7.21 24.31 -34.27
CA GLY A 668 7.08 22.85 -34.19
C GLY A 668 8.16 22.12 -34.99
N VAL A 669 8.45 20.88 -34.63
CA VAL A 669 9.36 19.98 -35.36
C VAL A 669 8.55 18.91 -36.08
N ALA A 670 8.77 18.76 -37.39
CA ALA A 670 8.06 17.77 -38.19
C ALA A 670 8.27 16.35 -37.65
N ASN A 671 7.20 15.54 -37.67
CA ASN A 671 7.17 14.17 -37.14
C ASN A 671 7.52 14.05 -35.65
N CYS A 672 7.47 15.12 -34.85
CA CYS A 672 7.77 15.02 -33.43
C CYS A 672 6.59 14.43 -32.63
N ALA A 673 6.82 13.28 -32.00
CA ALA A 673 5.84 12.53 -31.20
C ALA A 673 5.76 12.99 -29.73
N SER A 674 6.84 13.58 -29.21
CA SER A 674 6.94 14.10 -27.84
C SER A 674 7.97 15.20 -27.79
N CYS A 675 7.68 16.30 -27.09
CA CYS A 675 8.54 17.48 -27.06
C CYS A 675 8.39 18.30 -25.77
N ALA A 676 9.31 19.24 -25.56
CA ALA A 676 9.22 20.30 -24.56
C ALA A 676 9.31 21.68 -25.20
N PRO A 677 8.74 22.72 -24.56
CA PRO A 677 8.92 24.10 -25.00
C PRO A 677 10.41 24.54 -24.85
N PRO A 678 10.89 25.46 -25.69
CA PRO A 678 12.23 26.02 -25.55
C PRO A 678 12.37 26.82 -24.24
N LEU A 679 13.59 26.86 -23.67
CA LEU A 679 13.86 27.47 -22.34
C LEU A 679 13.47 28.96 -22.20
N ASN A 680 13.28 29.68 -23.31
CA ASN A 680 12.93 31.10 -23.33
C ASN A 680 11.62 31.38 -24.09
N ASP A 681 10.77 30.35 -24.29
CA ASP A 681 9.52 30.43 -25.06
C ASP A 681 9.70 31.02 -26.48
N LYS A 682 10.90 30.88 -27.03
CA LYS A 682 11.27 31.32 -28.38
C LYS A 682 12.14 30.27 -29.06
N GLY A 683 11.84 30.00 -30.32
CA GLY A 683 12.59 29.05 -31.15
C GLY A 683 11.91 27.69 -31.30
N SER A 684 12.65 26.69 -31.77
CA SER A 684 12.07 25.38 -32.06
C SER A 684 11.85 24.54 -30.79
N VAL A 685 10.78 23.73 -30.78
CA VAL A 685 10.50 22.79 -29.70
C VAL A 685 11.61 21.74 -29.58
N LEU A 686 11.90 21.34 -28.34
CA LEU A 686 12.86 20.28 -28.08
C LEU A 686 12.20 18.92 -28.31
N CYS A 687 12.51 18.26 -29.43
CA CYS A 687 11.89 16.99 -29.77
C CYS A 687 12.57 15.81 -29.06
N TYR A 688 11.82 15.08 -28.23
CA TYR A 688 12.29 13.88 -27.52
C TYR A 688 12.10 12.59 -28.30
N LEU A 689 11.08 12.55 -29.17
CA LEU A 689 10.73 11.39 -29.97
C LEU A 689 10.26 11.81 -31.34
N VAL A 690 10.66 11.07 -32.36
CA VAL A 690 10.10 11.16 -33.71
C VAL A 690 9.13 10.01 -33.99
N GLN A 691 8.02 10.28 -34.65
CA GLN A 691 7.08 9.27 -35.15
C GLN A 691 7.78 8.46 -36.24
N SER A 692 8.02 7.17 -35.99
CA SER A 692 8.25 6.20 -37.06
C SER A 692 6.91 6.02 -37.78
N GLY A 693 6.76 6.56 -38.99
CA GLY A 693 5.51 6.49 -39.72
C GLY A 693 4.99 5.06 -39.83
N GLU A 694 3.77 4.81 -39.35
CA GLU A 694 2.95 3.74 -39.89
C GLU A 694 2.53 4.14 -41.31
N ASN A 695 3.35 3.76 -42.28
CA ASN A 695 2.90 3.54 -43.63
C ASN A 695 3.65 2.34 -44.18
N THR A 696 2.87 1.41 -44.71
CA THR A 696 3.26 0.34 -45.61
C THR A 696 4.36 0.80 -46.56
N ASN A 697 5.62 0.47 -46.27
CA ASN A 697 6.64 0.15 -47.27
C ASN A 697 7.88 -0.40 -46.58
N LYS A 698 8.05 -1.70 -46.77
CA LYS A 698 9.27 -2.44 -46.54
C LYS A 698 10.34 -1.88 -47.50
N GLY A 699 11.50 -1.48 -46.96
CA GLY A 699 12.73 -1.29 -47.74
C GLY A 699 13.11 0.17 -47.99
N GLY A 700 14.14 0.63 -47.29
CA GLY A 700 14.73 1.94 -47.53
C GLY A 700 15.79 2.36 -46.51
N LEU A 701 16.69 1.44 -46.11
CA LEU A 701 17.93 1.81 -45.42
C LEU A 701 19.07 1.72 -46.43
N SER A 702 19.80 2.83 -46.51
CA SER A 702 20.94 3.07 -47.38
C SER A 702 22.00 1.97 -47.24
N THR A 703 22.24 1.27 -48.35
CA THR A 703 23.37 0.38 -48.60
C THR A 703 24.68 1.11 -48.38
N GLY A 704 25.31 0.91 -47.23
CA GLY A 704 26.66 1.40 -46.97
C GLY A 704 27.11 1.26 -45.52
N ALA A 705 27.17 0.02 -44.98
CA ALA A 705 28.07 -0.40 -43.88
C ALA A 705 27.77 -1.80 -43.29
N ILE A 706 26.71 -2.51 -43.71
CA ILE A 706 26.37 -3.83 -43.13
C ILE A 706 26.34 -4.90 -44.24
N ALA A 707 27.53 -5.20 -44.76
CA ALA A 707 27.82 -6.41 -45.53
C ALA A 707 29.31 -6.75 -45.33
N GLY A 708 29.62 -7.37 -44.19
CA GLY A 708 31.01 -7.72 -43.86
C GLY A 708 31.22 -8.69 -42.70
N ILE A 709 30.19 -9.03 -41.91
CA ILE A 709 30.35 -9.88 -40.71
C ILE A 709 29.34 -11.04 -40.70
N ALA A 710 29.19 -11.70 -41.84
CA ALA A 710 28.56 -13.03 -41.93
C ALA A 710 29.36 -14.01 -42.81
N VAL A 711 30.30 -13.51 -43.63
CA VAL A 711 31.16 -14.33 -44.48
C VAL A 711 32.49 -14.68 -43.80
N ALA A 712 32.97 -13.86 -42.87
CA ALA A 712 34.22 -14.13 -42.14
C ALA A 712 34.11 -15.36 -41.20
N VAL A 713 32.96 -15.55 -40.54
CA VAL A 713 32.78 -16.69 -39.61
C VAL A 713 32.66 -18.02 -40.38
N ILE A 714 32.00 -18.02 -41.54
CA ILE A 714 31.89 -19.24 -42.38
C ILE A 714 33.24 -19.60 -43.01
N ILE A 715 34.06 -18.62 -43.40
CA ILE A 715 35.41 -18.88 -43.94
C ILE A 715 36.36 -19.38 -42.84
N VAL A 716 36.30 -18.82 -41.63
CA VAL A 716 37.16 -19.25 -40.52
C VAL A 716 36.78 -20.65 -40.03
N VAL A 717 35.48 -20.95 -39.88
CA VAL A 717 35.01 -22.28 -39.45
C VAL A 717 35.19 -23.31 -40.58
N GLY A 718 34.92 -22.95 -41.83
CA GLY A 718 35.15 -23.82 -42.99
C GLY A 718 36.64 -24.12 -43.23
N GLY A 719 37.52 -23.12 -43.02
CA GLY A 719 38.97 -23.28 -43.11
C GLY A 719 39.53 -24.17 -42.00
N LEU A 720 39.03 -24.04 -40.76
CA LEU A 720 39.42 -24.88 -39.63
C LEU A 720 38.99 -26.34 -39.82
N VAL A 721 37.76 -26.58 -40.28
CA VAL A 721 37.26 -27.94 -40.55
C VAL A 721 37.99 -28.56 -41.74
N GLY A 722 38.27 -27.79 -42.80
CA GLY A 722 39.07 -28.26 -43.94
C GLY A 722 40.51 -28.61 -43.57
N PHE A 723 41.17 -27.78 -42.74
CA PHE A 723 42.52 -28.04 -42.26
C PHE A 723 42.58 -29.26 -41.34
N LEU A 724 41.59 -29.44 -40.46
CA LEU A 724 41.52 -30.61 -39.58
C LEU A 724 41.26 -31.91 -40.38
N CYS A 725 40.36 -31.89 -41.38
CA CYS A 725 40.13 -33.04 -42.25
C CYS A 725 41.38 -33.41 -43.08
N TRP A 726 42.11 -32.42 -43.60
CA TRP A 726 43.36 -32.65 -44.33
C TRP A 726 44.45 -33.20 -43.40
N TRP A 727 44.62 -32.64 -42.21
CA TRP A 727 45.61 -33.07 -41.23
C TRP A 727 45.40 -34.52 -40.76
N PHE A 728 44.14 -34.93 -40.52
CA PHE A 728 43.83 -36.29 -40.10
C PHE A 728 43.87 -37.32 -41.24
N MET A 729 43.54 -36.94 -42.49
CA MET A 729 43.62 -37.87 -43.63
C MET A 729 45.03 -38.02 -44.20
N CYS A 730 45.86 -36.97 -44.18
CA CYS A 730 47.19 -37.01 -44.82
C CYS A 730 48.35 -37.33 -43.88
N ARG A 731 48.15 -37.41 -42.56
CA ARG A 731 49.21 -37.78 -41.60
C ARG A 731 49.23 -39.27 -41.22
N GLY A 732 48.50 -40.11 -41.96
CA GLY A 732 48.37 -41.54 -41.72
C GLY A 732 48.96 -42.47 -42.79
N LYS A 733 49.54 -41.96 -43.89
CA LYS A 733 50.22 -42.77 -44.91
C LYS A 733 51.11 -41.89 -45.79
N ALA A 734 52.40 -42.24 -45.85
CA ALA A 734 53.50 -41.68 -46.65
C ALA A 734 54.21 -40.46 -46.05
#